data_AF-A0A3V8ST41-F1
#
_entry.id   AF-A0A3V8ST41-F1
#
_cell.length_a   1.000
_cell.length_b   1.000
_cell.length_c   1.000
_cell.angle_alpha   90.00
_cell.angle_beta   90.00
_cell.angle_gamma   90.00
#
_symmetry.space_group_name_H-M   'P 1'
#
loop_
_entity.id
_entity.type
_entity.pdbx_description
1 polymer ?
#
loop_
_entity_poly.entity_id
_entity_poly.type
_entity_poly.pdbx_seq_one_letter_code
_entity_poly.pdbx_strand_id
1 'polypeptide(L)'
;MSKGGGKGHTPREAKDDLKSTQQLSVIDALSEGPIVGPVNGLQSVLINNTPVVDADGNSNIHGVTVVYQVGETPQAPLEGFEASGAETVLGVEVKHDNPVTRTVVSENVDRLRFTFGVQMLQETTDKGDRNPSSVNLLIQFQRSGIWNTEFDITINGKITTQYLASVVADNLPPRPFSVRMVRVTPDSTTDRLQNKTLWSSYTEIIDIRQGYPGTAVAGLLVDAEQFGSQQVTRNYHLRGRIFQVPSNYDPDTRTYTGLWDGAFKPAYTNNPAWCTMDKLTHPRYGLGRRIGGADVDKWALYAIAQYCDQPVPDGFGGTEPRMTLNAYITTQRKAYDVLADFCSVMRCMPVWNGRKMTFIQDRPSDKAWTYTNGNVVGGRFKYSFSALKDRHNAVEVRYTDPLNGWQTSTELVEDHASQARYGRNLLKMDAFGCTSRGQAHRTGLWVMMTELLETQTVDFSVGAEGLRHTPGDIIEVCDNDYAGASVGGRITDLDISTRTLTLDREITLPESGATTLNIVGPDGKPFSTEIQSQPAPDRVVTKVLPETVQPYSIWGLKLPSLKRRLFRCVRIKENDDGTYAITALQHVPEKESIVDNGAHFDPLPGTTNSIIPPAVQHLTVSTDNDSTLYQAKAKWGTPRVVKDVRFVVRLTTGSGNEGDPVRLVTTATTSETEYAFHELPLGDYTLTVRAINGYGQQGEPASVAFSIQAPEAPSTIEMTPGYFQITVTPHQTVYDASVQYEFWYSATQLATAADIQSKAQYLGVGSFWIKDGLKPLHDAWFYVRSVNLAGKSVFAEASGRPGDDAKGYLDFFKGLITETYLGTELLKKIDLTENNASKLQQFSKEWQDANDKWSATWGVKIEQTKDGKYYVAGLGLSMEDTPDGKISQFLVAADRIAYINPANGNETPGFVMQGDQIIMNEAFLKYLSAPTITSGGNPPAFSLTPDGKLTAKNADISGHINAVSGSFTGEINATSGKFSGVIEAREFVGDICGSKVMQGVSIRATNDERSTSTRYTDSATYQIGKTITVMANCERNGGTGAITVTININGQVKTAEVMPYTAGIPAMYQTVVFSVYTTSPVVDISVSLRVRGQYTTSASVWPLVMVSRSGSNFTN
;
A
#
# COMPACT_ATOMS: atom_id res chain seq x y z
N MET A 1 68.32 6.16 -46.60
CA MET A 1 67.53 7.12 -45.77
C MET A 1 66.18 6.47 -45.49
N SER A 2 66.06 5.72 -44.40
CA SER A 2 64.82 5.05 -43.96
C SER A 2 64.13 5.94 -42.93
N LYS A 3 62.88 6.37 -43.19
CA LYS A 3 62.02 7.07 -42.23
C LYS A 3 61.05 6.04 -41.63
N GLY A 4 61.24 5.73 -40.35
CA GLY A 4 60.41 4.79 -39.60
C GLY A 4 59.00 5.32 -39.33
N GLY A 5 57.99 4.50 -39.59
CA GLY A 5 56.59 4.76 -39.28
C GLY A 5 56.30 4.57 -37.79
N GLY A 6 55.74 5.60 -37.15
CA GLY A 6 55.23 5.54 -35.79
C GLY A 6 53.84 4.90 -35.76
N LYS A 7 53.67 3.84 -34.95
CA LYS A 7 52.38 3.24 -34.62
C LYS A 7 51.53 4.23 -33.81
N GLY A 8 50.28 4.45 -34.21
CA GLY A 8 49.32 5.23 -33.43
C GLY A 8 49.00 4.56 -32.09
N HIS A 9 48.98 5.34 -31.00
CA HIS A 9 48.63 4.89 -29.65
C HIS A 9 47.19 5.30 -29.33
N THR A 10 46.35 4.33 -28.95
CA THR A 10 44.99 4.60 -28.45
C THR A 10 45.05 4.87 -26.95
N PRO A 11 44.59 6.04 -26.46
CA PRO A 11 44.58 6.38 -25.04
C PRO A 11 43.83 5.33 -24.20
N ARG A 12 44.41 4.94 -23.07
CA ARG A 12 43.86 3.96 -22.13
C ARG A 12 43.46 4.63 -20.81
N GLU A 13 42.29 4.28 -20.30
CA GLU A 13 41.83 4.68 -18.97
C GLU A 13 41.97 3.52 -17.98
N ALA A 14 42.74 3.72 -16.90
CA ALA A 14 42.77 2.78 -15.78
C ALA A 14 41.41 2.79 -15.03
N LYS A 15 41.05 1.64 -14.45
CA LYS A 15 39.82 1.53 -13.65
C LYS A 15 39.97 2.31 -12.35
N ASP A 16 38.86 2.84 -11.84
CA ASP A 16 38.83 3.41 -10.49
C ASP A 16 38.95 2.26 -9.47
N ASP A 17 39.92 2.37 -8.55
CA ASP A 17 40.31 1.31 -7.61
C ASP A 17 40.29 1.76 -6.13
N LEU A 18 40.03 3.04 -5.87
CA LEU A 18 39.78 3.57 -4.53
C LEU A 18 38.28 3.50 -4.17
N LYS A 19 37.98 3.03 -2.95
CA LYS A 19 36.64 3.03 -2.36
C LYS A 19 36.66 3.66 -0.97
N SER A 20 35.79 4.65 -0.73
CA SER A 20 35.70 5.34 0.56
C SER A 20 35.39 4.38 1.71
N THR A 21 36.06 4.54 2.86
CA THR A 21 35.87 3.68 4.06
C THR A 21 35.25 4.48 5.22
N GLN A 22 34.05 4.06 5.63
CA GLN A 22 33.36 4.51 6.85
C GLN A 22 32.62 3.32 7.48
N GLN A 23 32.39 3.33 8.80
CA GLN A 23 31.59 2.32 9.51
C GLN A 23 30.32 2.97 10.06
N LEU A 24 29.15 2.37 9.83
CA LEU A 24 27.87 2.77 10.42
C LEU A 24 27.75 2.16 11.82
N SER A 25 27.48 2.99 12.83
CA SER A 25 27.22 2.55 14.21
C SER A 25 25.84 3.03 14.65
N VAL A 26 24.95 2.10 15.01
CA VAL A 26 23.56 2.39 15.39
C VAL A 26 23.19 1.64 16.67
N ILE A 27 22.40 2.27 17.53
CA ILE A 27 21.74 1.61 18.67
C ILE A 27 20.23 1.70 18.44
N ASP A 28 19.59 0.54 18.27
CA ASP A 28 18.14 0.43 18.11
C ASP A 28 17.49 0.03 19.44
N ALA A 29 16.44 0.77 19.82
CA ALA A 29 15.56 0.36 20.92
C ALA A 29 14.56 -0.67 20.40
N LEU A 30 14.66 -1.91 20.90
CA LEU A 30 13.87 -3.03 20.40
C LEU A 30 12.50 -3.12 21.07
N SER A 31 12.47 -3.15 22.40
CA SER A 31 11.23 -3.27 23.20
C SER A 31 11.49 -3.05 24.69
N GLU A 32 10.43 -3.09 25.49
CA GLU A 32 10.54 -3.15 26.95
C GLU A 32 11.05 -4.52 27.40
N GLY A 33 12.12 -4.56 28.19
CA GLY A 33 12.76 -5.77 28.71
C GLY A 33 12.36 -6.13 30.16
N PRO A 34 12.70 -7.34 30.64
CA PRO A 34 13.58 -8.30 29.99
C PRO A 34 12.92 -9.10 28.85
N ILE A 35 13.65 -9.32 27.76
CA ILE A 35 13.26 -10.23 26.66
C ILE A 35 14.18 -11.44 26.60
N VAL A 36 13.79 -12.49 25.85
CA VAL A 36 14.67 -13.65 25.62
C VAL A 36 15.79 -13.33 24.63
N GLY A 37 15.51 -12.53 23.60
CA GLY A 37 16.51 -12.13 22.58
C GLY A 37 16.29 -12.79 21.21
N PRO A 38 17.30 -12.80 20.33
CA PRO A 38 17.18 -13.30 18.96
C PRO A 38 16.83 -14.79 18.90
N VAL A 39 15.93 -15.17 17.99
CA VAL A 39 15.46 -16.55 17.86
C VAL A 39 16.58 -17.49 17.41
N ASN A 40 17.38 -17.08 16.42
CA ASN A 40 18.45 -17.86 15.79
C ASN A 40 19.77 -17.06 15.71
N GLY A 41 20.12 -16.31 16.77
CA GLY A 41 21.35 -15.52 16.80
C GLY A 41 21.45 -14.49 15.67
N LEU A 42 22.59 -14.42 14.96
CA LEU A 42 22.81 -13.47 13.86
C LEU A 42 21.88 -13.69 12.66
N GLN A 43 21.32 -14.89 12.47
CA GLN A 43 20.35 -15.16 11.41
C GLN A 43 19.07 -14.33 11.62
N SER A 44 18.78 -13.97 12.87
CA SER A 44 17.65 -13.13 13.24
C SER A 44 17.85 -11.63 12.97
N VAL A 45 19.03 -11.22 12.50
CA VAL A 45 19.29 -9.84 12.06
C VAL A 45 19.19 -9.80 10.55
N LEU A 46 18.28 -8.99 10.05
CA LEU A 46 18.10 -8.79 8.63
C LEU A 46 18.50 -7.35 8.28
N ILE A 47 19.46 -7.22 7.38
CA ILE A 47 19.85 -5.95 6.79
C ILE A 47 19.32 -5.91 5.36
N ASN A 48 18.54 -4.88 5.00
CA ASN A 48 17.86 -4.81 3.70
C ASN A 48 17.06 -6.09 3.39
N ASN A 49 16.35 -6.61 4.40
CA ASN A 49 15.59 -7.87 4.37
C ASN A 49 16.42 -9.13 4.06
N THR A 50 17.75 -9.05 4.14
CA THR A 50 18.66 -10.20 3.99
C THR A 50 19.24 -10.59 5.34
N PRO A 51 19.06 -11.84 5.80
CA PRO A 51 19.70 -12.33 7.02
C PRO A 51 21.22 -12.18 6.97
N VAL A 52 21.85 -11.71 8.05
CA VAL A 52 23.31 -11.51 8.12
C VAL A 52 24.07 -12.81 7.88
N VAL A 53 23.56 -13.93 8.40
CA VAL A 53 24.03 -15.29 8.13
C VAL A 53 22.91 -16.16 7.57
N ASP A 54 23.25 -17.17 6.78
CA ASP A 54 22.33 -18.20 6.32
C ASP A 54 22.00 -19.22 7.44
N ALA A 55 21.24 -20.27 7.10
CA ALA A 55 20.85 -21.31 8.06
C ALA A 55 22.03 -22.22 8.49
N ASP A 56 23.08 -22.29 7.68
CA ASP A 56 24.29 -23.07 7.96
C ASP A 56 25.35 -22.24 8.72
N GLY A 57 25.10 -20.95 8.93
CA GLY A 57 25.97 -20.01 9.64
C GLY A 57 26.98 -19.28 8.75
N ASN A 58 26.90 -19.42 7.43
CA ASN A 58 27.76 -18.66 6.51
C ASN A 58 27.28 -17.21 6.41
N SER A 59 28.21 -16.26 6.39
CA SER A 59 27.89 -14.85 6.26
C SER A 59 27.35 -14.53 4.85
N ASN A 60 26.11 -14.06 4.79
CA ASN A 60 25.57 -13.40 3.59
C ASN A 60 26.06 -11.95 3.49
N ILE A 61 26.33 -11.32 4.65
CA ILE A 61 26.81 -9.95 4.77
C ILE A 61 28.03 -9.94 5.68
N HIS A 62 29.15 -9.46 5.16
CA HIS A 62 30.40 -9.38 5.91
C HIS A 62 30.53 -8.04 6.64
N GLY A 63 31.37 -7.98 7.68
CA GLY A 63 31.65 -6.72 8.39
C GLY A 63 30.49 -6.22 9.27
N VAL A 64 29.62 -7.14 9.73
CA VAL A 64 28.50 -6.83 10.62
C VAL A 64 28.80 -7.32 12.03
N THR A 65 28.74 -6.43 13.01
CA THR A 65 28.80 -6.78 14.44
C THR A 65 27.51 -6.37 15.12
N VAL A 66 26.92 -7.28 15.90
CA VAL A 66 25.65 -7.05 16.62
C VAL A 66 25.87 -7.34 18.09
N VAL A 67 25.47 -6.42 18.96
CA VAL A 67 25.48 -6.61 20.41
C VAL A 67 24.06 -6.42 20.93
N TYR A 68 23.55 -7.39 21.67
CA TYR A 68 22.22 -7.31 22.27
C TYR A 68 22.31 -7.09 23.77
N GLN A 69 21.41 -6.25 24.28
CA GLN A 69 21.14 -6.18 25.70
C GLN A 69 19.65 -6.41 25.92
N VAL A 70 19.32 -7.39 26.76
CA VAL A 70 17.94 -7.89 26.92
C VAL A 70 17.02 -7.01 27.75
N GLY A 71 17.53 -5.94 28.36
CA GLY A 71 16.76 -4.98 29.16
C GLY A 71 16.55 -5.40 30.62
N GLU A 72 17.50 -6.12 31.20
CA GLU A 72 17.51 -6.42 32.64
C GLU A 72 17.67 -5.16 33.51
N THR A 73 17.49 -5.31 34.83
CA THR A 73 17.71 -4.22 35.79
C THR A 73 18.46 -4.76 37.01
N PRO A 74 19.72 -4.34 37.25
CA PRO A 74 20.52 -3.41 36.45
C PRO A 74 20.95 -4.01 35.10
N GLN A 75 21.20 -3.16 34.09
CA GLN A 75 21.69 -3.57 32.76
C GLN A 75 23.16 -3.16 32.60
N ALA A 76 23.97 -4.03 32.00
CA ALA A 76 25.34 -3.69 31.62
C ALA A 76 25.36 -2.68 30.45
N PRO A 77 26.38 -1.83 30.35
CA PRO A 77 26.58 -0.97 29.18
C PRO A 77 26.71 -1.76 27.87
N LEU A 78 26.37 -1.12 26.76
CA LEU A 78 26.49 -1.73 25.44
C LEU A 78 27.96 -1.67 24.94
N GLU A 79 28.70 -2.76 25.12
CA GLU A 79 30.11 -2.87 24.76
C GLU A 79 30.33 -2.60 23.26
N GLY A 80 31.30 -1.75 22.92
CA GLY A 80 31.58 -1.33 21.54
C GLY A 80 30.75 -0.14 21.02
N PHE A 81 29.73 0.30 21.77
CA PHE A 81 28.86 1.45 21.43
C PHE A 81 29.01 2.60 22.44
N GLU A 82 30.18 2.68 23.06
CA GLU A 82 30.45 3.55 24.20
C GLU A 82 30.87 4.97 23.78
N ALA A 83 30.31 5.56 22.72
CA ALA A 83 30.84 6.80 22.14
C ALA A 83 29.73 7.80 21.72
N SER A 84 29.85 9.04 22.17
CA SER A 84 29.06 10.18 21.68
C SER A 84 29.96 11.08 20.82
N GLY A 85 29.56 11.34 19.57
CA GLY A 85 30.36 12.14 18.62
C GLY A 85 29.74 13.50 18.31
N ALA A 86 30.55 14.56 18.37
CA ALA A 86 30.22 15.90 17.85
C ALA A 86 31.09 16.19 16.63
N GLU A 87 30.49 16.26 15.43
CA GLU A 87 31.21 16.50 14.18
C GLU A 87 31.32 17.99 13.86
N THR A 88 32.54 18.44 13.53
CA THR A 88 32.81 19.76 12.97
C THR A 88 33.18 19.62 11.49
N VAL A 89 32.31 20.11 10.61
CA VAL A 89 32.55 20.13 9.16
C VAL A 89 33.52 21.25 8.82
N LEU A 90 34.56 20.94 8.05
CA LEU A 90 35.58 21.88 7.60
C LEU A 90 35.48 22.15 6.10
N GLY A 91 35.54 21.10 5.28
CA GLY A 91 35.51 21.19 3.82
C GLY A 91 36.67 22.01 3.22
N VAL A 92 37.86 22.01 3.85
CA VAL A 92 38.98 22.86 3.45
C VAL A 92 40.02 22.07 2.64
N GLU A 93 40.53 22.67 1.56
CA GLU A 93 41.66 22.10 0.79
C GLU A 93 42.95 22.17 1.63
N VAL A 94 43.68 21.06 1.70
CA VAL A 94 45.00 20.99 2.35
C VAL A 94 46.07 21.15 1.29
N LYS A 95 46.93 22.16 1.43
CA LYS A 95 48.02 22.48 0.49
C LYS A 95 49.38 22.14 1.07
N HIS A 96 50.37 21.98 0.20
CA HIS A 96 51.74 21.60 0.61
C HIS A 96 52.37 22.67 1.54
N ASP A 97 52.35 23.92 1.12
CA ASP A 97 53.00 25.03 1.85
C ASP A 97 52.10 25.65 2.94
N ASN A 98 50.81 25.29 2.98
CA ASN A 98 49.84 25.87 3.90
C ASN A 98 49.06 24.78 4.67
N PRO A 99 49.62 24.26 5.78
CA PRO A 99 48.92 23.33 6.65
C PRO A 99 47.65 23.93 7.26
N VAL A 100 46.59 23.13 7.34
CA VAL A 100 45.35 23.54 7.99
C VAL A 100 45.45 23.18 9.48
N THR A 101 45.31 24.16 10.37
CA THR A 101 45.40 23.97 11.84
C THR A 101 44.07 24.25 12.53
N ARG A 102 43.72 23.46 13.54
CA ARG A 102 42.54 23.61 14.40
C ARG A 102 42.93 23.41 15.87
N THR A 103 42.23 24.10 16.77
CA THR A 103 42.41 23.96 18.22
C THR A 103 41.21 23.24 18.80
N VAL A 104 41.46 22.16 19.53
CA VAL A 104 40.44 21.42 20.25
C VAL A 104 40.43 21.90 21.69
N VAL A 105 39.28 22.43 22.12
CA VAL A 105 39.08 23.04 23.45
C VAL A 105 38.14 22.25 24.35
N SER A 106 37.40 21.30 23.79
CA SER A 106 36.38 20.53 24.51
C SER A 106 36.99 19.70 25.63
N GLU A 107 36.49 19.89 26.85
CA GLU A 107 37.10 19.36 28.07
C GLU A 107 37.01 17.82 28.19
N ASN A 108 36.03 17.19 27.55
CA ASN A 108 35.68 15.77 27.76
C ASN A 108 35.98 14.86 26.57
N VAL A 109 36.78 15.30 25.58
CA VAL A 109 37.03 14.52 24.35
C VAL A 109 38.08 13.46 24.58
N ASP A 110 37.71 12.18 24.44
CA ASP A 110 38.61 11.04 24.62
C ASP A 110 39.31 10.64 23.31
N ARG A 111 38.61 10.77 22.17
CA ARG A 111 39.13 10.41 20.84
C ARG A 111 38.79 11.44 19.77
N LEU A 112 39.63 11.55 18.74
CA LEU A 112 39.37 12.39 17.57
C LEU A 112 39.34 11.56 16.29
N ARG A 113 38.22 11.58 15.57
CA ARG A 113 38.15 11.04 14.21
C ARG A 113 38.43 12.14 13.20
N PHE A 114 39.33 11.91 12.27
CA PHE A 114 39.62 12.83 11.16
C PHE A 114 39.08 12.23 9.86
N THR A 115 38.26 12.98 9.13
CA THR A 115 37.73 12.58 7.82
C THR A 115 38.37 13.43 6.74
N PHE A 116 39.10 12.82 5.81
CA PHE A 116 39.91 13.49 4.80
C PHE A 116 39.93 12.70 3.50
N GLY A 117 40.46 13.27 2.43
CA GLY A 117 40.59 12.54 1.18
C GLY A 117 40.95 13.43 0.01
N VAL A 118 40.45 13.10 -1.18
CA VAL A 118 40.76 13.78 -2.44
C VAL A 118 39.50 13.99 -3.26
N GLN A 119 39.40 15.11 -3.98
CA GLN A 119 38.27 15.33 -4.90
C GLN A 119 38.33 14.43 -6.13
N MET A 120 39.55 14.11 -6.58
CA MET A 120 39.87 13.25 -7.70
C MET A 120 41.36 12.86 -7.56
N LEU A 121 41.74 11.65 -7.98
CA LEU A 121 43.13 11.20 -7.99
C LEU A 121 43.45 10.53 -9.33
N GLN A 122 44.18 11.21 -10.20
CA GLN A 122 44.63 10.65 -11.48
C GLN A 122 45.76 11.47 -12.10
N GLU A 123 46.57 10.82 -12.94
CA GLU A 123 47.58 11.48 -13.77
C GLU A 123 47.35 11.17 -15.26
N THR A 124 47.39 12.19 -16.11
CA THR A 124 47.16 12.10 -17.57
C THR A 124 48.47 12.27 -18.34
N THR A 125 48.88 11.25 -19.09
CA THR A 125 50.15 11.28 -19.84
C THR A 125 50.08 12.13 -21.12
N ASP A 126 51.24 12.36 -21.74
CA ASP A 126 51.38 13.00 -23.06
C ASP A 126 50.63 12.29 -24.19
N LYS A 127 50.28 11.02 -23.99
CA LYS A 127 49.55 10.19 -24.95
C LYS A 127 48.06 10.06 -24.62
N GLY A 128 47.56 10.79 -23.61
CA GLY A 128 46.17 10.77 -23.17
C GLY A 128 45.77 9.63 -22.24
N ASP A 129 46.72 8.80 -21.79
CA ASP A 129 46.44 7.71 -20.84
C ASP A 129 46.15 8.29 -19.44
N ARG A 130 45.13 7.77 -18.76
CA ARG A 130 44.78 8.13 -17.37
C ARG A 130 45.23 7.04 -16.41
N ASN A 131 46.24 7.33 -15.59
CA ASN A 131 46.89 6.40 -14.67
C ASN A 131 46.59 6.73 -13.20
N PRO A 132 46.74 5.75 -12.30
CA PRO A 132 46.75 5.98 -10.85
C PRO A 132 47.81 6.99 -10.43
N SER A 133 47.54 7.73 -9.36
CA SER A 133 48.48 8.65 -8.72
C SER A 133 48.47 8.45 -7.21
N SER A 134 49.28 9.21 -6.47
CA SER A 134 49.31 9.13 -5.01
C SER A 134 49.46 10.50 -4.36
N VAL A 135 48.94 10.61 -3.14
CA VAL A 135 49.14 11.77 -2.28
C VAL A 135 49.42 11.33 -0.86
N ASN A 136 50.37 12.01 -0.21
CA ASN A 136 50.76 11.77 1.18
C ASN A 136 50.32 12.95 2.07
N LEU A 137 49.68 12.60 3.18
CA LEU A 137 49.12 13.50 4.19
C LEU A 137 49.63 13.10 5.57
N LEU A 138 50.01 14.09 6.38
CA LEU A 138 50.34 13.92 7.79
C LEU A 138 49.26 14.55 8.66
N ILE A 139 48.86 13.86 9.72
CA ILE A 139 48.08 14.45 10.81
C ILE A 139 49.01 14.62 12.00
N GLN A 140 49.13 15.85 12.49
CA GLN A 140 50.10 16.19 13.52
C GLN A 140 49.44 16.88 14.71
N PHE A 141 49.87 16.51 15.91
CA PHE A 141 49.43 17.10 17.17
C PHE A 141 50.54 17.96 17.77
N GLN A 142 50.16 19.11 18.33
CA GLN A 142 51.08 19.96 19.05
C GLN A 142 51.25 19.42 20.47
N ARG A 143 52.45 18.93 20.81
CA ARG A 143 52.83 18.49 22.15
C ARG A 143 53.99 19.34 22.63
N SER A 144 53.83 20.04 23.75
CA SER A 144 54.86 20.93 24.32
C SER A 144 55.41 21.97 23.31
N GLY A 145 54.55 22.52 22.46
CA GLY A 145 54.93 23.50 21.44
C GLY A 145 55.54 22.91 20.15
N ILE A 146 55.81 21.60 20.10
CA ILE A 146 56.39 20.91 18.95
C ILE A 146 55.31 20.09 18.22
N TRP A 147 55.33 20.11 16.89
CA TRP A 147 54.44 19.31 16.05
C TRP A 147 54.97 17.87 15.94
N ASN A 148 54.17 16.91 16.38
CA ASN A 148 54.47 15.48 16.30
C ASN A 148 53.50 14.83 15.31
N THR A 149 54.01 13.99 14.40
CA THR A 149 53.17 13.23 13.47
C THR A 149 52.51 12.07 14.21
N GLU A 150 51.18 12.06 14.23
CA GLU A 150 50.38 10.97 14.77
C GLU A 150 50.02 9.96 13.67
N PHE A 151 49.68 10.44 12.46
CA PHE A 151 49.42 9.60 11.30
C PHE A 151 50.21 10.09 10.08
N ASP A 152 50.80 9.13 9.35
CA ASP A 152 51.40 9.30 8.03
C ASP A 152 50.61 8.45 7.04
N ILE A 153 49.86 9.11 6.15
CA ILE A 153 48.82 8.50 5.35
C ILE A 153 49.14 8.71 3.87
N THR A 154 49.21 7.62 3.12
CA THR A 154 49.35 7.66 1.65
C THR A 154 48.08 7.13 1.00
N ILE A 155 47.39 7.99 0.25
CA ILE A 155 46.27 7.60 -0.62
C ILE A 155 46.87 7.29 -2.00
N ASN A 156 46.74 6.05 -2.47
CA ASN A 156 47.32 5.58 -3.73
C ASN A 156 46.24 4.87 -4.56
N GLY A 157 46.03 5.32 -5.79
CA GLY A 157 45.08 4.72 -6.72
C GLY A 157 44.58 5.71 -7.78
N LYS A 158 43.52 5.32 -8.48
CA LYS A 158 42.77 6.16 -9.40
C LYS A 158 41.33 6.29 -8.91
N ILE A 159 40.82 7.52 -8.92
CA ILE A 159 39.39 7.78 -8.77
C ILE A 159 38.99 9.06 -9.50
N THR A 160 37.85 9.01 -10.20
CA THR A 160 37.30 10.15 -10.95
C THR A 160 36.27 10.96 -10.16
N THR A 161 35.88 10.47 -8.98
CA THR A 161 34.95 11.11 -8.03
C THR A 161 35.65 11.34 -6.68
N GLN A 162 34.97 12.06 -5.77
CA GLN A 162 35.52 12.33 -4.45
C GLN A 162 35.71 11.04 -3.66
N TYR A 163 36.91 10.87 -3.11
CA TYR A 163 37.27 9.81 -2.17
C TYR A 163 37.44 10.40 -0.77
N LEU A 164 36.85 9.74 0.24
CA LEU A 164 37.03 10.07 1.65
C LEU A 164 37.43 8.83 2.45
N ALA A 165 38.35 9.02 3.38
CA ALA A 165 38.79 8.05 4.38
C ALA A 165 38.75 8.70 5.76
N SER A 166 38.81 7.88 6.81
CA SER A 166 38.93 8.40 8.18
C SER A 166 39.92 7.61 9.03
N VAL A 167 40.55 8.29 9.99
CA VAL A 167 41.39 7.69 11.04
C VAL A 167 40.97 8.21 12.40
N VAL A 168 41.18 7.43 13.46
CA VAL A 168 40.84 7.80 14.84
C VAL A 168 42.10 7.87 15.68
N ALA A 169 42.33 9.02 16.32
CA ALA A 169 43.34 9.21 17.35
C ALA A 169 42.75 9.01 18.74
N ASP A 170 43.45 8.27 19.58
CA ASP A 170 43.10 7.97 20.97
C ASP A 170 44.10 8.57 21.98
N ASN A 171 45.36 8.74 21.59
CA ASN A 171 46.40 9.36 22.42
C ASN A 171 46.40 10.90 22.32
N LEU A 172 45.35 11.55 22.82
CA LEU A 172 45.21 13.02 22.74
C LEU A 172 46.14 13.77 23.72
N PRO A 173 46.72 14.93 23.34
CA PRO A 173 47.50 15.77 24.25
C PRO A 173 46.64 16.43 25.35
N PRO A 174 47.26 16.98 26.42
CA PRO A 174 46.55 17.78 27.41
C PRO A 174 45.81 18.95 26.75
N ARG A 175 44.55 19.14 27.13
CA ARG A 175 43.65 20.15 26.56
C ARG A 175 43.98 21.55 27.12
N PRO A 176 43.84 22.64 26.34
CA PRO A 176 43.56 22.65 24.91
C PRO A 176 44.80 22.28 24.09
N PHE A 177 44.61 21.63 22.95
CA PHE A 177 45.71 21.27 22.05
C PHE A 177 45.37 21.60 20.59
N SER A 178 46.42 21.82 19.80
CA SER A 178 46.29 22.10 18.37
C SER A 178 46.56 20.84 17.56
N VAL A 179 45.76 20.65 16.51
CA VAL A 179 45.92 19.61 15.51
C VAL A 179 46.06 20.25 14.14
N ARG A 180 46.88 19.68 13.28
CA ARG A 180 47.00 20.14 11.90
C ARG A 180 47.10 18.99 10.91
N MET A 181 46.60 19.23 9.71
CA MET A 181 46.80 18.35 8.56
C MET A 181 47.78 19.01 7.60
N VAL A 182 48.83 18.28 7.22
CA VAL A 182 49.91 18.72 6.35
C VAL A 182 49.92 17.84 5.12
N ARG A 183 50.03 18.42 3.92
CA ARG A 183 50.24 17.66 2.69
C ARG A 183 51.74 17.61 2.38
N VAL A 184 52.29 16.41 2.20
CA VAL A 184 53.73 16.23 1.87
C VAL A 184 53.97 16.20 0.38
N THR A 185 53.04 15.64 -0.40
CA THR A 185 53.14 15.65 -1.86
C THR A 185 52.94 17.08 -2.39
N PRO A 186 53.74 17.55 -3.36
CA PRO A 186 53.56 18.87 -3.97
C PRO A 186 52.14 19.08 -4.53
N ASP A 187 51.66 20.33 -4.48
CA ASP A 187 50.40 20.71 -5.10
C ASP A 187 50.50 20.58 -6.63
N SER A 188 49.40 20.19 -7.28
CA SER A 188 49.40 20.07 -8.73
C SER A 188 49.54 21.44 -9.40
N THR A 189 50.47 21.54 -10.34
CA THR A 189 50.72 22.73 -11.16
C THR A 189 50.16 22.61 -12.58
N THR A 190 49.54 21.47 -12.93
CA THR A 190 49.00 21.21 -14.27
C THR A 190 47.65 20.51 -14.19
N ASP A 191 46.77 20.72 -15.18
CA ASP A 191 45.49 20.02 -15.25
C ASP A 191 45.64 18.51 -15.51
N ARG A 192 46.85 18.05 -15.86
CA ARG A 192 47.16 16.64 -16.13
C ARG A 192 47.24 15.81 -14.84
N LEU A 193 47.60 16.42 -13.72
CA LEU A 193 47.66 15.77 -12.41
C LEU A 193 46.51 16.30 -11.55
N GLN A 194 45.56 15.43 -11.23
CA GLN A 194 44.45 15.74 -10.34
C GLN A 194 44.71 15.03 -9.02
N ASN A 195 44.97 15.80 -7.96
CA ASN A 195 45.29 15.27 -6.62
C ASN A 195 44.92 16.26 -5.50
N LYS A 196 43.85 17.04 -5.69
CA LYS A 196 43.39 18.03 -4.70
C LYS A 196 42.93 17.33 -3.43
N THR A 197 43.66 17.57 -2.34
CA THR A 197 43.40 16.99 -1.02
C THR A 197 42.46 17.84 -0.18
N LEU A 198 41.55 17.18 0.53
CA LEU A 198 40.51 17.80 1.34
C LEU A 198 40.59 17.27 2.77
N TRP A 199 40.51 18.17 3.75
CA TRP A 199 40.09 17.83 5.10
C TRP A 199 38.58 18.11 5.22
N SER A 200 37.78 17.04 5.22
CA SER A 200 36.32 17.12 5.22
C SER A 200 35.78 17.54 6.57
N SER A 201 36.14 16.82 7.63
CA SER A 201 35.65 17.06 9.00
C SER A 201 36.57 16.47 10.07
N TYR A 202 36.35 16.85 11.32
CA TYR A 202 36.80 16.07 12.46
C TYR A 202 35.66 15.89 13.46
N THR A 203 35.63 14.73 14.12
CA THR A 203 34.61 14.38 15.12
C THR A 203 35.28 14.23 16.48
N GLU A 204 34.80 15.01 17.44
CA GLU A 204 35.14 14.91 18.84
C GLU A 204 34.31 13.79 19.47
N ILE A 205 34.96 12.72 19.93
CA ILE A 205 34.32 11.54 20.49
C ILE A 205 34.57 11.50 22.00
N ILE A 206 33.47 11.41 22.76
CA ILE A 206 33.46 11.21 24.22
C ILE A 206 33.07 9.76 24.49
N ASP A 207 33.87 9.04 25.26
CA ASP A 207 33.57 7.66 25.62
C ASP A 207 32.59 7.63 26.81
N ILE A 208 31.34 7.19 26.58
CA ILE A 208 30.28 7.10 27.59
C ILE A 208 29.74 5.68 27.65
N ARG A 209 29.86 5.05 28.82
CA ARG A 209 29.24 3.74 29.12
C ARG A 209 27.76 3.93 29.47
N GLN A 210 26.89 3.88 28.46
CA GLN A 210 25.44 3.98 28.64
C GLN A 210 24.79 2.60 28.77
N GLY A 211 23.92 2.44 29.77
CA GLY A 211 22.96 1.35 29.88
C GLY A 211 21.53 1.91 29.82
N TYR A 212 20.57 1.08 29.39
CA TYR A 212 19.15 1.44 29.26
C TYR A 212 18.27 0.49 30.10
N PRO A 213 18.37 0.50 31.45
CA PRO A 213 17.67 -0.46 32.30
C PRO A 213 16.18 -0.60 31.98
N GLY A 214 15.70 -1.83 31.83
CA GLY A 214 14.31 -2.12 31.45
C GLY A 214 13.99 -1.94 29.96
N THR A 215 14.93 -1.54 29.12
CA THR A 215 14.77 -1.47 27.66
C THR A 215 15.71 -2.46 26.98
N ALA A 216 15.16 -3.34 26.15
CA ALA A 216 15.97 -4.19 25.28
C ALA A 216 16.49 -3.36 24.10
N VAL A 217 17.80 -3.43 23.85
CA VAL A 217 18.48 -2.67 22.79
C VAL A 217 19.38 -3.57 21.96
N ALA A 218 19.59 -3.21 20.70
CA ALA A 218 20.57 -3.82 19.82
C ALA A 218 21.53 -2.75 19.28
N GLY A 219 22.83 -2.94 19.50
CA GLY A 219 23.88 -2.21 18.83
C GLY A 219 24.25 -2.92 17.53
N LEU A 220 24.33 -2.17 16.43
CA LEU A 220 24.74 -2.66 15.12
C LEU A 220 25.91 -1.83 14.57
N LEU A 221 27.02 -2.49 14.25
CA LEU A 221 28.12 -1.95 13.45
C LEU A 221 28.09 -2.59 12.06
N VAL A 222 28.17 -1.77 11.01
CA VAL A 222 28.16 -2.21 9.61
C VAL A 222 29.21 -1.47 8.80
N ASP A 223 30.09 -2.19 8.10
CA ASP A 223 31.06 -1.59 7.19
C ASP A 223 30.37 -0.96 5.95
N ALA A 224 30.61 0.33 5.68
CA ALA A 224 29.97 1.04 4.57
C ALA A 224 30.43 0.54 3.18
N GLU A 225 31.55 -0.19 3.11
CA GLU A 225 32.06 -0.79 1.87
C GLU A 225 31.02 -1.72 1.21
N GLN A 226 30.16 -2.35 2.02
CA GLN A 226 29.14 -3.30 1.57
C GLN A 226 27.93 -2.62 0.92
N PHE A 227 27.64 -1.34 1.23
CA PHE A 227 26.35 -0.71 0.92
C PHE A 227 26.44 0.55 0.04
N GLY A 228 27.63 1.14 -0.13
CA GLY A 228 27.80 2.34 -0.95
C GLY A 228 26.91 3.49 -0.47
N SER A 229 26.10 4.08 -1.37
CA SER A 229 25.13 5.16 -1.05
C SER A 229 23.73 4.67 -0.67
N GLN A 230 23.49 3.36 -0.54
CA GLN A 230 22.16 2.83 -0.24
C GLN A 230 21.78 3.01 1.24
N GLN A 231 20.51 3.37 1.48
CA GLN A 231 19.96 3.43 2.84
C GLN A 231 19.84 2.02 3.42
N VAL A 232 20.45 1.79 4.59
CA VAL A 232 20.44 0.51 5.30
C VAL A 232 19.14 0.39 6.11
N THR A 233 18.32 -0.64 5.88
CA THR A 233 17.19 -1.03 6.74
C THR A 233 17.59 -2.19 7.65
N ARG A 234 17.02 -2.24 8.87
CA ARG A 234 17.37 -3.20 9.92
C ARG A 234 16.10 -3.81 10.49
N ASN A 235 15.98 -5.12 10.46
CA ASN A 235 14.85 -5.87 11.02
C ASN A 235 15.38 -6.97 11.95
N TYR A 236 14.64 -7.26 13.03
CA TYR A 236 15.05 -8.18 14.07
C TYR A 236 13.97 -9.22 14.36
N HIS A 237 14.29 -10.50 14.27
CA HIS A 237 13.40 -11.60 14.65
C HIS A 237 13.72 -12.07 16.08
N LEU A 238 12.89 -11.66 17.04
CA LEU A 238 13.17 -11.82 18.47
C LEU A 238 12.09 -12.66 19.16
N ARG A 239 12.49 -13.46 20.17
CA ARG A 239 11.58 -13.88 21.23
C ARG A 239 11.35 -12.70 22.16
N GLY A 240 10.08 -12.39 22.39
CA GLY A 240 9.63 -11.22 23.12
C GLY A 240 9.88 -11.26 24.63
N ARG A 241 9.06 -10.51 25.35
CA ARG A 241 9.20 -10.27 26.79
C ARG A 241 9.05 -11.54 27.63
N ILE A 242 9.82 -11.61 28.72
CA ILE A 242 9.65 -12.59 29.79
C ILE A 242 8.54 -12.10 30.73
N PHE A 243 7.51 -12.92 30.89
CA PHE A 243 6.33 -12.63 31.70
C PHE A 243 6.35 -13.37 33.03
N GLN A 244 5.53 -12.93 33.97
CA GLN A 244 5.21 -13.72 35.17
C GLN A 244 4.10 -14.72 34.81
N VAL A 245 4.44 -16.01 34.78
CA VAL A 245 3.52 -17.11 34.46
C VAL A 245 3.32 -18.03 35.67
N PRO A 246 2.26 -18.84 35.75
CA PRO A 246 2.06 -19.77 36.86
C PRO A 246 3.27 -20.67 37.10
N SER A 247 3.61 -20.89 38.38
CA SER A 247 4.70 -21.76 38.81
C SER A 247 4.60 -23.17 38.20
N ASN A 248 3.38 -23.69 38.06
CA ASN A 248 3.06 -25.02 37.53
C ASN A 248 2.89 -25.10 36.00
N TYR A 249 3.03 -23.98 35.28
CA TYR A 249 2.92 -23.92 33.82
C TYR A 249 4.29 -24.05 33.17
N ASP A 250 4.42 -24.94 32.19
CA ASP A 250 5.57 -25.01 31.29
C ASP A 250 5.18 -24.37 29.95
N PRO A 251 5.75 -23.20 29.59
CA PRO A 251 5.37 -22.49 28.38
C PRO A 251 5.90 -23.12 27.08
N ASP A 252 6.96 -23.93 27.15
CA ASP A 252 7.53 -24.55 25.95
C ASP A 252 6.67 -25.76 25.54
N THR A 253 6.29 -26.60 26.51
CA THR A 253 5.39 -27.75 26.27
C THR A 253 3.90 -27.40 26.36
N ARG A 254 3.57 -26.20 26.88
CA ARG A 254 2.21 -25.72 27.18
C ARG A 254 1.42 -26.62 28.13
N THR A 255 2.11 -27.23 29.08
CA THR A 255 1.50 -28.15 30.05
C THR A 255 1.39 -27.53 31.44
N TYR A 256 0.40 -28.00 32.20
CA TYR A 256 0.13 -27.55 33.57
C TYR A 256 0.20 -28.75 34.52
N THR A 257 1.13 -28.72 35.48
CA THR A 257 1.41 -29.88 36.34
C THR A 257 0.95 -29.67 37.78
N GLY A 258 -0.05 -30.43 38.23
CA GLY A 258 -0.61 -30.30 39.58
C GLY A 258 -1.49 -29.06 39.77
N LEU A 259 -2.01 -28.89 40.99
CA LEU A 259 -2.84 -27.73 41.35
C LEU A 259 -1.97 -26.48 41.49
N TRP A 260 -2.42 -25.37 40.91
CA TRP A 260 -1.74 -24.09 41.05
C TRP A 260 -2.08 -23.44 42.40
N ASP A 261 -1.06 -23.03 43.15
CA ASP A 261 -1.17 -22.34 44.44
C ASP A 261 -1.28 -20.81 44.31
N GLY A 262 -1.21 -20.29 43.08
CA GLY A 262 -1.26 -18.86 42.80
C GLY A 262 0.11 -18.18 42.72
N ALA A 263 1.23 -18.91 42.84
CA ALA A 263 2.58 -18.39 42.71
C ALA A 263 3.02 -18.23 41.24
N PHE A 264 3.88 -17.26 40.95
CA PHE A 264 4.38 -16.99 39.60
C PHE A 264 5.88 -17.26 39.47
N LYS A 265 6.34 -17.52 38.24
CA LYS A 265 7.75 -17.61 37.84
C LYS A 265 7.98 -16.81 36.55
N PRO A 266 9.19 -16.27 36.32
CA PRO A 266 9.52 -15.61 35.06
C PRO A 266 9.70 -16.64 33.93
N ALA A 267 8.97 -16.49 32.83
CA ALA A 267 9.20 -17.24 31.59
C ALA A 267 8.63 -16.53 30.36
N TYR A 268 9.17 -16.82 29.18
CA TYR A 268 8.58 -16.37 27.91
C TYR A 268 7.35 -17.22 27.57
N THR A 269 6.29 -16.57 27.11
CA THR A 269 5.11 -17.23 26.54
C THR A 269 4.45 -16.29 25.55
N ASN A 270 3.73 -16.83 24.58
CA ASN A 270 2.82 -16.09 23.71
C ASN A 270 1.35 -16.52 23.96
N ASN A 271 1.07 -17.08 25.14
CA ASN A 271 -0.30 -17.32 25.58
C ASN A 271 -0.96 -15.96 25.90
N PRO A 272 -2.08 -15.61 25.23
CA PRO A 272 -2.68 -14.29 25.35
C PRO A 272 -3.15 -13.92 26.76
N ALA A 273 -3.50 -14.88 27.62
CA ALA A 273 -3.93 -14.61 28.99
C ALA A 273 -2.79 -14.05 29.85
N TRP A 274 -1.58 -14.61 29.73
CA TRP A 274 -0.42 -14.13 30.47
C TRP A 274 0.13 -12.82 29.90
N CYS A 275 0.06 -12.63 28.57
CA CYS A 275 0.32 -11.34 27.94
C CYS A 275 -0.65 -10.25 28.45
N THR A 276 -1.93 -10.59 28.66
CA THR A 276 -2.94 -9.67 29.21
C THR A 276 -2.65 -9.31 30.67
N MET A 277 -2.31 -10.30 31.50
CA MET A 277 -1.93 -10.09 32.91
C MET A 277 -0.75 -9.14 33.04
N ASP A 278 0.29 -9.32 32.23
CA ASP A 278 1.45 -8.43 32.22
C ASP A 278 1.05 -7.01 31.79
N LYS A 279 0.29 -6.85 30.71
CA LYS A 279 -0.13 -5.52 30.24
C LYS A 279 -0.97 -4.76 31.28
N LEU A 280 -1.75 -5.46 32.10
CA LEU A 280 -2.55 -4.86 33.17
C LEU A 280 -1.71 -4.49 34.39
N THR A 281 -0.78 -5.34 34.78
CA THR A 281 -0.08 -5.21 36.07
C THR A 281 1.30 -4.53 35.96
N HIS A 282 1.84 -4.35 34.76
CA HIS A 282 3.18 -3.79 34.62
C HIS A 282 3.21 -2.27 34.89
N PRO A 283 4.07 -1.76 35.80
CA PRO A 283 4.02 -0.37 36.25
C PRO A 283 4.64 0.65 35.28
N ARG A 284 5.37 0.20 34.26
CA ARG A 284 6.11 1.07 33.34
C ARG A 284 5.36 1.38 32.04
N TYR A 285 4.86 0.36 31.34
CA TYR A 285 4.14 0.48 30.06
C TYR A 285 2.70 -0.05 30.10
N GLY A 286 2.28 -0.59 31.24
CA GLY A 286 0.97 -1.17 31.48
C GLY A 286 0.12 -0.31 32.42
N LEU A 287 -0.92 -0.93 32.98
CA LEU A 287 -1.79 -0.28 33.97
C LEU A 287 -1.34 -0.50 35.43
N GLY A 288 -0.12 -1.01 35.66
CA GLY A 288 0.34 -1.43 36.98
C GLY A 288 0.37 -0.36 38.07
N ARG A 289 0.39 0.92 37.70
CA ARG A 289 0.29 2.05 38.64
C ARG A 289 -1.15 2.28 39.15
N ARG A 290 -2.14 1.67 38.50
CA ARG A 290 -3.58 1.82 38.78
C ARG A 290 -4.26 0.50 39.13
N ILE A 291 -3.82 -0.60 38.52
CA ILE A 291 -4.36 -1.95 38.70
C ILE A 291 -3.19 -2.84 39.15
N GLY A 292 -3.21 -3.27 40.40
CA GLY A 292 -2.25 -4.23 40.94
C GLY A 292 -2.61 -5.68 40.59
N GLY A 293 -1.70 -6.62 40.86
CA GLY A 293 -1.97 -8.04 40.63
C GLY A 293 -3.15 -8.61 41.45
N ALA A 294 -3.50 -7.99 42.58
CA ALA A 294 -4.67 -8.36 43.39
C ALA A 294 -6.00 -7.88 42.79
N ASP A 295 -5.95 -6.84 41.94
CA ASP A 295 -7.12 -6.24 41.29
C ASP A 295 -7.49 -6.98 40.00
N VAL A 296 -6.73 -8.00 39.60
CA VAL A 296 -6.98 -8.84 38.42
C VAL A 296 -7.36 -10.26 38.86
N ASP A 297 -8.39 -10.81 38.24
CA ASP A 297 -8.83 -12.18 38.47
C ASP A 297 -7.91 -13.22 37.81
N LYS A 298 -6.76 -13.47 38.45
CA LYS A 298 -5.77 -14.42 37.95
C LYS A 298 -6.30 -15.84 37.76
N TRP A 299 -7.36 -16.24 38.48
CA TRP A 299 -7.97 -17.56 38.37
C TRP A 299 -8.81 -17.70 37.09
N ALA A 300 -9.53 -16.64 36.71
CA ALA A 300 -10.24 -16.60 35.43
C ALA A 300 -9.25 -16.63 34.27
N LEU A 301 -8.17 -15.84 34.33
CA LEU A 301 -7.11 -15.87 33.33
C LEU A 301 -6.39 -17.21 33.26
N TYR A 302 -6.22 -17.92 34.39
CA TYR A 302 -5.64 -19.26 34.40
C TYR A 302 -6.51 -20.27 33.63
N ALA A 303 -7.83 -20.27 33.84
CA ALA A 303 -8.75 -21.12 33.08
C ALA A 303 -8.76 -20.78 31.58
N ILE A 304 -8.71 -19.49 31.24
CA ILE A 304 -8.60 -19.01 29.85
C ILE A 304 -7.28 -19.45 29.23
N ALA A 305 -6.16 -19.34 29.96
CA ALA A 305 -4.85 -19.74 29.49
C ALA A 305 -4.80 -21.23 29.13
N GLN A 306 -5.37 -22.08 29.99
CA GLN A 306 -5.52 -23.51 29.70
C GLN A 306 -6.35 -23.77 28.44
N TYR A 307 -7.43 -23.01 28.23
CA TYR A 307 -8.24 -23.10 27.02
C TYR A 307 -7.46 -22.67 25.76
N CYS A 308 -6.65 -21.60 25.84
CA CYS A 308 -5.83 -21.12 24.73
C CYS A 308 -4.72 -22.11 24.34
N ASP A 309 -4.19 -22.87 25.31
CA ASP A 309 -3.12 -23.84 25.12
C ASP A 309 -3.60 -25.22 24.62
N GLN A 310 -4.92 -25.46 24.52
CA GLN A 310 -5.44 -26.73 24.02
C GLN A 310 -4.99 -26.99 22.57
N PRO A 311 -4.52 -28.20 22.24
CA PRO A 311 -4.11 -28.54 20.89
C PRO A 311 -5.35 -28.68 19.98
N VAL A 312 -5.33 -28.00 18.84
CA VAL A 312 -6.36 -28.05 17.79
C VAL A 312 -5.70 -28.30 16.43
N PRO A 313 -6.43 -28.83 15.43
CA PRO A 313 -5.89 -28.98 14.07
C PRO A 313 -5.35 -27.65 13.51
N ASP A 314 -4.15 -27.69 12.93
CA ASP A 314 -3.52 -26.54 12.26
C ASP A 314 -4.01 -26.34 10.81
N GLY A 315 -4.76 -27.30 10.29
CA GLY A 315 -5.26 -27.35 8.92
C GLY A 315 -4.33 -28.05 7.92
N PHE A 316 -3.05 -28.28 8.25
CA PHE A 316 -2.06 -28.96 7.42
C PHE A 316 -1.86 -30.43 7.79
N GLY A 317 -2.62 -30.94 8.76
CA GLY A 317 -2.54 -32.32 9.26
C GLY A 317 -1.78 -32.45 10.59
N GLY A 318 -1.27 -31.35 11.15
CA GLY A 318 -0.68 -31.27 12.48
C GLY A 318 -1.63 -30.66 13.50
N THR A 319 -1.06 -30.22 14.63
CA THR A 319 -1.79 -29.51 15.68
C THR A 319 -1.04 -28.26 16.11
N GLU A 320 -1.78 -27.23 16.49
CA GLU A 320 -1.26 -26.00 17.08
C GLU A 320 -2.06 -25.64 18.34
N PRO A 321 -1.55 -24.75 19.22
CA PRO A 321 -2.33 -24.20 20.31
C PRO A 321 -3.54 -23.44 19.75
N ARG A 322 -4.71 -23.55 20.40
CA ARG A 322 -5.94 -22.91 19.94
C ARG A 322 -5.77 -21.43 19.67
N MET A 323 -5.10 -20.72 20.58
CA MET A 323 -4.89 -19.27 20.52
C MET A 323 -3.47 -18.90 20.94
N THR A 324 -2.78 -18.14 20.10
CA THR A 324 -1.50 -17.51 20.39
C THR A 324 -1.55 -16.01 20.08
N LEU A 325 -0.68 -15.23 20.72
CA LEU A 325 -0.59 -13.78 20.54
C LEU A 325 0.86 -13.34 20.38
N ASN A 326 1.23 -12.95 19.16
CA ASN A 326 2.52 -12.38 18.82
C ASN A 326 2.30 -10.94 18.31
N ALA A 327 2.07 -10.00 19.23
CA ALA A 327 1.81 -8.60 18.91
C ALA A 327 2.97 -7.68 19.31
N TYR A 328 3.24 -6.67 18.50
CA TYR A 328 4.08 -5.53 18.86
C TYR A 328 3.23 -4.26 18.90
N ILE A 329 3.45 -3.41 19.91
CA ILE A 329 2.67 -2.19 20.13
C ILE A 329 3.62 -1.00 20.02
N THR A 330 3.48 -0.23 18.95
CA THR A 330 4.37 0.91 18.64
C THR A 330 3.74 2.27 18.93
N THR A 331 2.41 2.32 19.09
CA THR A 331 1.66 3.56 19.28
C THR A 331 0.93 3.59 20.61
N GLN A 332 0.81 4.78 21.19
CA GLN A 332 0.01 5.00 22.38
C GLN A 332 -1.48 5.01 22.00
N ARG A 333 -2.25 4.12 22.63
CA ARG A 333 -3.71 3.99 22.43
C ARG A 333 -4.44 4.01 23.78
N LYS A 334 -5.76 4.21 23.77
CA LYS A 334 -6.56 4.13 24.99
C LYS A 334 -6.41 2.74 25.59
N ALA A 335 -6.25 2.67 26.91
CA ALA A 335 -5.99 1.40 27.58
C ALA A 335 -7.12 0.38 27.40
N TYR A 336 -8.37 0.85 27.32
CA TYR A 336 -9.52 -0.01 27.06
C TYR A 336 -9.47 -0.64 25.67
N ASP A 337 -9.11 0.12 24.63
CA ASP A 337 -9.00 -0.38 23.26
C ASP A 337 -7.90 -1.45 23.16
N VAL A 338 -6.75 -1.22 23.79
CA VAL A 338 -5.66 -2.22 23.85
C VAL A 338 -6.09 -3.46 24.62
N LEU A 339 -6.82 -3.30 25.73
CA LEU A 339 -7.35 -4.44 26.48
C LEU A 339 -8.39 -5.22 25.64
N ALA A 340 -9.24 -4.53 24.89
CA ALA A 340 -10.21 -5.13 23.99
C ALA A 340 -9.51 -5.95 22.88
N ASP A 341 -8.41 -5.44 22.30
CA ASP A 341 -7.61 -6.19 21.32
C ASP A 341 -7.10 -7.52 21.89
N PHE A 342 -6.52 -7.51 23.10
CA PHE A 342 -6.04 -8.74 23.76
C PHE A 342 -7.20 -9.70 24.08
N CYS A 343 -8.30 -9.16 24.59
CA CYS A 343 -9.51 -9.91 24.91
C CYS A 343 -10.16 -10.54 23.66
N SER A 344 -10.06 -9.88 22.49
CA SER A 344 -10.60 -10.39 21.23
C SER A 344 -9.96 -11.71 20.82
N VAL A 345 -8.64 -11.87 21.02
CA VAL A 345 -7.91 -13.10 20.71
C VAL A 345 -8.38 -14.26 21.58
N MET A 346 -8.66 -13.98 22.85
CA MET A 346 -9.15 -14.96 23.83
C MET A 346 -10.66 -15.22 23.74
N ARG A 347 -11.38 -14.45 22.90
CA ARG A 347 -12.85 -14.43 22.82
C ARG A 347 -13.49 -14.15 24.18
N CYS A 348 -12.93 -13.21 24.94
CA CYS A 348 -13.47 -12.84 26.25
C CYS A 348 -13.84 -11.37 26.35
N MET A 349 -14.64 -11.05 27.35
CA MET A 349 -14.99 -9.67 27.71
C MET A 349 -14.36 -9.32 29.07
N PRO A 350 -13.65 -8.18 29.18
CA PRO A 350 -13.17 -7.69 30.46
C PRO A 350 -14.34 -7.04 31.23
N VAL A 351 -14.53 -7.44 32.49
CA VAL A 351 -15.63 -6.95 33.34
C VAL A 351 -15.09 -6.56 34.72
N TRP A 352 -15.50 -5.38 35.20
CA TRP A 352 -15.28 -5.00 36.59
C TRP A 352 -16.43 -5.51 37.46
N ASN A 353 -16.16 -6.48 38.32
CA ASN A 353 -17.21 -7.07 39.18
C ASN A 353 -17.42 -6.33 40.51
N GLY A 354 -16.92 -5.08 40.62
CA GLY A 354 -16.96 -4.29 41.85
C GLY A 354 -15.77 -4.49 42.78
N ARG A 355 -14.98 -5.57 42.61
CA ARG A 355 -13.78 -5.84 43.41
C ARG A 355 -12.51 -6.04 42.59
N LYS A 356 -12.61 -6.76 41.47
CA LYS A 356 -11.50 -7.10 40.58
C LYS A 356 -11.94 -7.06 39.12
N MET A 357 -10.98 -6.85 38.22
CA MET A 357 -11.13 -7.07 36.79
C MET A 357 -11.17 -8.56 36.53
N THR A 358 -12.30 -9.08 36.07
CA THR A 358 -12.49 -10.49 35.69
C THR A 358 -12.75 -10.60 34.19
N PHE A 359 -12.66 -11.82 33.66
CA PHE A 359 -12.72 -12.09 32.23
C PHE A 359 -13.74 -13.18 31.96
N ILE A 360 -14.67 -12.87 31.07
CA ILE A 360 -15.80 -13.73 30.75
C ILE A 360 -15.59 -14.23 29.33
N GLN A 361 -15.20 -15.50 29.19
CA GLN A 361 -14.85 -16.11 27.91
C GLN A 361 -16.06 -16.75 27.24
N ASP A 362 -16.23 -16.50 25.94
CA ASP A 362 -17.18 -17.23 25.11
C ASP A 362 -16.60 -18.61 24.77
N ARG A 363 -16.94 -19.59 25.62
CA ARG A 363 -16.64 -21.01 25.45
C ARG A 363 -17.82 -21.88 25.90
N PRO A 364 -17.89 -23.14 25.47
CA PRO A 364 -18.82 -24.10 26.03
C PRO A 364 -18.65 -24.21 27.56
N SER A 365 -19.76 -24.16 28.27
CA SER A 365 -19.83 -24.37 29.72
C SER A 365 -21.14 -25.07 30.09
N ASP A 366 -21.20 -25.59 31.32
CA ASP A 366 -22.44 -26.13 31.84
C ASP A 366 -23.48 -25.01 32.02
N LYS A 367 -24.77 -25.39 32.04
CA LYS A 367 -25.82 -24.41 32.37
C LYS A 367 -25.69 -23.97 33.83
N ALA A 368 -25.85 -22.69 34.07
CA ALA A 368 -26.02 -22.14 35.41
C ALA A 368 -27.47 -22.27 35.90
N TRP A 369 -28.45 -22.06 35.02
CA TRP A 369 -29.87 -22.04 35.41
C TRP A 369 -30.82 -22.45 34.29
N THR A 370 -32.07 -22.80 34.66
CA THR A 370 -33.16 -23.10 33.73
C THR A 370 -34.34 -22.16 34.00
N TYR A 371 -34.81 -21.45 32.97
CA TYR A 371 -36.00 -20.61 32.99
C TYR A 371 -37.15 -21.26 32.25
N THR A 372 -38.35 -21.19 32.82
CA THR A 372 -39.59 -21.74 32.28
C THR A 372 -40.69 -20.69 32.35
N ASN A 373 -41.82 -20.89 31.66
CA ASN A 373 -42.96 -19.98 31.79
C ASN A 373 -43.49 -19.87 33.24
N GLY A 374 -43.10 -20.79 34.14
CA GLY A 374 -43.50 -20.77 35.55
C GLY A 374 -42.69 -19.84 36.46
N ASN A 375 -41.47 -19.46 36.09
CA ASN A 375 -40.62 -18.53 36.86
C ASN A 375 -40.25 -17.24 36.13
N VAL A 376 -40.85 -17.03 34.96
CA VAL A 376 -40.80 -15.76 34.21
C VAL A 376 -42.04 -14.92 34.51
N VAL A 377 -41.84 -13.62 34.74
CA VAL A 377 -42.90 -12.65 34.99
C VAL A 377 -43.88 -12.64 33.81
N GLY A 378 -45.15 -12.91 34.09
CA GLY A 378 -46.19 -13.02 33.07
C GLY A 378 -46.05 -14.24 32.14
N GLY A 379 -45.09 -15.14 32.40
CA GLY A 379 -44.85 -16.36 31.63
C GLY A 379 -44.45 -16.14 30.18
N ARG A 380 -43.93 -14.95 29.83
CA ARG A 380 -43.66 -14.55 28.43
C ARG A 380 -42.17 -14.38 28.16
N PHE A 381 -41.71 -15.02 27.09
CA PHE A 381 -40.40 -14.77 26.49
C PHE A 381 -40.57 -13.92 25.23
N LYS A 382 -39.72 -12.92 25.06
CA LYS A 382 -39.69 -12.09 23.85
C LYS A 382 -38.45 -12.42 23.04
N TYR A 383 -38.64 -12.94 21.83
CA TYR A 383 -37.54 -13.22 20.92
C TYR A 383 -37.37 -12.13 19.88
N SER A 384 -36.11 -11.85 19.54
CA SER A 384 -35.74 -11.09 18.35
C SER A 384 -34.68 -11.87 17.56
N PHE A 385 -34.58 -11.58 16.27
CA PHE A 385 -33.68 -12.26 15.35
C PHE A 385 -32.76 -11.24 14.69
N SER A 386 -31.49 -11.59 14.49
CA SER A 386 -30.59 -10.80 13.65
C SER A 386 -31.13 -10.73 12.22
N ALA A 387 -31.07 -9.57 11.56
CA ALA A 387 -31.56 -9.46 10.19
C ALA A 387 -30.63 -10.21 9.23
N LEU A 388 -31.19 -10.85 8.19
CA LEU A 388 -30.38 -11.60 7.21
C LEU A 388 -29.31 -10.75 6.52
N LYS A 389 -29.60 -9.48 6.24
CA LYS A 389 -28.65 -8.53 5.64
C LYS A 389 -27.45 -8.19 6.53
N ASP A 390 -27.59 -8.39 7.84
CA ASP A 390 -26.54 -8.09 8.83
C ASP A 390 -25.68 -9.34 9.10
N ARG A 391 -25.96 -10.47 8.42
CA ARG A 391 -25.21 -11.73 8.52
C ARG A 391 -24.29 -11.88 7.32
N HIS A 392 -22.99 -11.91 7.57
CA HIS A 392 -21.93 -12.11 6.61
C HIS A 392 -21.75 -13.59 6.29
N ASN A 393 -21.48 -13.88 5.02
CA ASN A 393 -21.26 -15.24 4.50
C ASN A 393 -19.91 -15.39 3.78
N ALA A 394 -19.07 -14.34 3.87
CA ALA A 394 -17.66 -14.33 3.53
C ALA A 394 -16.92 -13.48 4.57
N VAL A 395 -15.77 -13.95 5.02
CA VAL A 395 -14.91 -13.22 5.97
C VAL A 395 -13.48 -13.23 5.48
N GLU A 396 -12.91 -12.05 5.24
CA GLU A 396 -11.49 -11.84 4.93
C GLU A 396 -10.76 -11.44 6.23
N VAL A 397 -9.89 -12.33 6.72
CA VAL A 397 -9.12 -12.16 7.95
C VAL A 397 -7.66 -11.86 7.60
N ARG A 398 -7.17 -10.68 7.97
CA ARG A 398 -5.76 -10.32 7.81
C ARG A 398 -4.95 -10.78 9.01
N TYR A 399 -3.78 -11.36 8.75
CA TYR A 399 -2.85 -11.82 9.79
C TYR A 399 -1.40 -11.60 9.34
N THR A 400 -0.46 -11.58 10.27
CA THR A 400 0.98 -11.46 9.96
C THR A 400 1.52 -12.84 9.66
N ASP A 401 2.05 -13.07 8.47
CA ASP A 401 2.39 -14.42 8.01
C ASP A 401 3.92 -14.67 8.07
N PRO A 402 4.40 -15.53 8.98
CA PRO A 402 5.82 -15.87 9.07
C PRO A 402 6.36 -16.53 7.79
N LEU A 403 5.51 -17.24 7.04
CA LEU A 403 5.90 -17.90 5.78
C LEU A 403 5.98 -16.90 4.61
N ASN A 404 5.34 -15.73 4.74
CA ASN A 404 5.43 -14.62 3.81
C ASN A 404 6.36 -13.50 4.33
N GLY A 405 7.46 -13.88 4.99
CA GLY A 405 8.46 -12.93 5.47
C GLY A 405 7.93 -11.92 6.49
N TRP A 406 6.98 -12.34 7.34
CA TRP A 406 6.31 -11.51 8.34
C TRP A 406 5.49 -10.34 7.76
N GLN A 407 5.10 -10.44 6.49
CA GLN A 407 4.17 -9.50 5.86
C GLN A 407 2.71 -9.87 6.16
N THR A 408 1.80 -8.94 5.93
CA THR A 408 0.36 -9.19 6.08
C THR A 408 -0.15 -10.09 4.96
N SER A 409 -0.75 -11.23 5.32
CA SER A 409 -1.50 -12.10 4.42
C SER A 409 -2.99 -12.03 4.77
N THR A 410 -3.86 -12.46 3.85
CA THR A 410 -5.33 -12.52 4.06
C THR A 410 -5.81 -13.96 3.91
N GLU A 411 -6.55 -14.45 4.89
CA GLU A 411 -7.28 -15.71 4.84
C GLU A 411 -8.76 -15.44 4.55
N LEU A 412 -9.32 -16.14 3.56
CA LEU A 412 -10.71 -16.01 3.16
C LEU A 412 -11.50 -17.24 3.63
N VAL A 413 -12.55 -17.01 4.42
CA VAL A 413 -13.51 -18.03 4.86
C VAL A 413 -14.84 -17.76 4.18
N GLU A 414 -15.44 -18.76 3.53
CA GLU A 414 -16.69 -18.60 2.77
C GLU A 414 -17.69 -19.72 3.03
N ASP A 415 -18.97 -19.35 3.13
CA ASP A 415 -20.10 -20.28 3.05
C ASP A 415 -20.75 -20.19 1.67
N HIS A 416 -20.29 -21.02 0.75
CA HIS A 416 -20.80 -21.06 -0.63
C HIS A 416 -22.29 -21.37 -0.72
N ALA A 417 -22.86 -22.14 0.23
CA ALA A 417 -24.28 -22.47 0.22
C ALA A 417 -25.15 -21.24 0.54
N SER A 418 -24.76 -20.47 1.56
CA SER A 418 -25.43 -19.21 1.88
C SER A 418 -25.22 -18.14 0.79
N GLN A 419 -24.03 -18.07 0.19
CA GLN A 419 -23.75 -17.15 -0.92
C GLN A 419 -24.62 -17.45 -2.15
N ALA A 420 -24.78 -18.73 -2.51
CA ALA A 420 -25.63 -19.13 -3.64
C ALA A 420 -27.09 -18.72 -3.45
N ARG A 421 -27.56 -18.63 -2.19
CA ARG A 421 -28.95 -18.29 -1.87
C ARG A 421 -29.20 -16.80 -1.65
N TYR A 422 -28.25 -16.09 -1.04
CA TYR A 422 -28.45 -14.71 -0.55
C TYR A 422 -27.52 -13.68 -1.19
N GLY A 423 -26.61 -14.10 -2.08
CA GLY A 423 -25.52 -13.25 -2.59
C GLY A 423 -24.38 -13.12 -1.58
N ARG A 424 -23.21 -12.63 -2.03
CA ARG A 424 -22.01 -12.48 -1.19
C ARG A 424 -22.12 -11.25 -0.29
N ASN A 425 -21.97 -11.45 1.02
CA ASN A 425 -21.88 -10.42 2.05
C ASN A 425 -20.56 -10.58 2.81
N LEU A 426 -19.64 -9.64 2.61
CA LEU A 426 -18.24 -9.74 3.01
C LEU A 426 -17.93 -8.89 4.24
N LEU A 427 -17.36 -9.52 5.28
CA LEU A 427 -16.72 -8.86 6.41
C LEU A 427 -15.20 -8.87 6.24
N LYS A 428 -14.54 -7.74 6.48
CA LYS A 428 -13.07 -7.64 6.54
C LYS A 428 -12.66 -7.36 7.97
N MET A 429 -11.69 -8.11 8.49
CA MET A 429 -11.18 -7.94 9.85
C MET A 429 -9.68 -8.22 9.95
N ASP A 430 -9.05 -7.67 10.98
CA ASP A 430 -7.66 -7.95 11.34
C ASP A 430 -7.62 -8.89 12.56
N ALA A 431 -6.87 -9.98 12.46
CA ALA A 431 -6.61 -10.87 13.59
C ALA A 431 -5.41 -10.35 14.39
N PHE A 432 -5.70 -9.64 15.49
CA PHE A 432 -4.68 -8.98 16.32
C PHE A 432 -3.61 -9.97 16.82
N GLY A 433 -2.34 -9.71 16.46
CA GLY A 433 -1.19 -10.53 16.86
C GLY A 433 -1.23 -11.98 16.38
N CYS A 434 -2.08 -12.31 15.40
CA CYS A 434 -2.18 -13.64 14.82
C CYS A 434 -1.04 -13.88 13.84
N THR A 435 -0.33 -15.00 14.01
CA THR A 435 0.75 -15.43 13.10
C THR A 435 0.56 -16.84 12.53
N SER A 436 -0.61 -17.42 12.72
CA SER A 436 -0.97 -18.73 12.17
C SER A 436 -2.14 -18.59 11.21
N ARG A 437 -2.01 -19.19 10.04
CA ARG A 437 -3.11 -19.30 9.07
C ARG A 437 -4.27 -20.09 9.65
N GLY A 438 -4.02 -21.17 10.39
CA GLY A 438 -5.05 -21.97 11.06
C GLY A 438 -5.84 -21.15 12.07
N GLN A 439 -5.15 -20.38 12.92
CA GLN A 439 -5.79 -19.46 13.85
C GLN A 439 -6.58 -18.34 13.14
N ALA A 440 -6.05 -17.77 12.04
CA ALA A 440 -6.77 -16.78 11.23
C ALA A 440 -8.06 -17.36 10.62
N HIS A 441 -7.99 -18.56 10.06
CA HIS A 441 -9.16 -19.28 9.53
C HIS A 441 -10.20 -19.55 10.63
N ARG A 442 -9.77 -20.06 11.79
CA ARG A 442 -10.66 -20.26 12.95
C ARG A 442 -11.28 -18.96 13.45
N THR A 443 -10.59 -17.83 13.32
CA THR A 443 -11.12 -16.52 13.69
C THR A 443 -12.24 -16.09 12.74
N GLY A 444 -12.05 -16.23 11.43
CA GLY A 444 -13.09 -15.91 10.44
C GLY A 444 -14.29 -16.85 10.53
N LEU A 445 -14.01 -18.16 10.68
CA LEU A 445 -15.04 -19.18 10.83
C LEU A 445 -15.86 -18.99 12.10
N TRP A 446 -15.26 -18.54 13.20
CA TRP A 446 -15.97 -18.23 14.44
C TRP A 446 -17.03 -17.14 14.25
N VAL A 447 -16.68 -16.04 13.57
CA VAL A 447 -17.61 -14.94 13.31
C VAL A 447 -18.75 -15.40 12.41
N MET A 448 -18.42 -16.06 11.30
CA MET A 448 -19.41 -16.59 10.37
C MET A 448 -20.36 -17.60 11.03
N MET A 449 -19.82 -18.56 11.78
CA MET A 449 -20.63 -19.58 12.46
C MET A 449 -21.48 -18.99 13.59
N THR A 450 -21.00 -17.94 14.26
CA THR A 450 -21.82 -17.19 15.23
C THR A 450 -23.02 -16.54 14.54
N GLU A 451 -22.80 -15.85 13.42
CA GLU A 451 -23.89 -15.21 12.66
C GLU A 451 -24.85 -16.23 12.00
N LEU A 452 -24.37 -17.43 11.67
CA LEU A 452 -25.18 -18.51 11.10
C LEU A 452 -26.00 -19.27 12.16
N LEU A 453 -25.41 -19.60 13.30
CA LEU A 453 -25.98 -20.50 14.30
C LEU A 453 -26.66 -19.79 15.47
N GLU A 454 -26.16 -18.61 15.89
CA GLU A 454 -26.58 -17.90 17.11
C GLU A 454 -27.40 -16.65 16.75
N THR A 455 -28.56 -16.86 16.14
CA THR A 455 -29.33 -15.80 15.48
C THR A 455 -30.39 -15.12 16.35
N GLN A 456 -30.64 -15.65 17.55
CA GLN A 456 -31.76 -15.26 18.40
C GLN A 456 -31.30 -14.55 19.68
N THR A 457 -32.00 -13.48 20.04
CA THR A 457 -31.93 -12.86 21.36
C THR A 457 -33.24 -13.12 22.09
N VAL A 458 -33.18 -13.47 23.37
CA VAL A 458 -34.35 -13.61 24.23
C VAL A 458 -34.30 -12.58 25.37
N ASP A 459 -35.42 -11.87 25.56
CA ASP A 459 -35.64 -10.90 26.61
C ASP A 459 -36.83 -11.34 27.49
N PHE A 460 -36.64 -11.32 28.81
CA PHE A 460 -37.67 -11.67 29.78
C PHE A 460 -37.37 -11.03 31.15
N SER A 461 -38.32 -11.06 32.07
CA SER A 461 -38.13 -10.58 33.46
C SER A 461 -38.41 -11.67 34.47
N VAL A 462 -37.65 -11.70 35.56
CA VAL A 462 -37.73 -12.72 36.63
C VAL A 462 -37.67 -12.07 38.00
N GLY A 463 -38.04 -12.81 39.05
CA GLY A 463 -37.81 -12.37 40.43
C GLY A 463 -36.33 -12.45 40.83
N ALA A 464 -36.04 -12.53 42.13
CA ALA A 464 -34.67 -12.62 42.67
C ALA A 464 -33.83 -13.80 42.13
N GLU A 465 -34.46 -14.77 41.48
CA GLU A 465 -33.79 -15.85 40.72
C GLU A 465 -32.88 -15.32 39.60
N GLY A 466 -33.07 -14.08 39.13
CA GLY A 466 -32.16 -13.41 38.19
C GLY A 466 -30.74 -13.23 38.73
N LEU A 467 -30.53 -13.30 40.05
CA LEU A 467 -29.22 -13.19 40.70
C LEU A 467 -28.49 -14.53 40.83
N ARG A 468 -29.07 -15.64 40.35
CA ARG A 468 -28.47 -16.99 40.42
C ARG A 468 -27.36 -17.22 39.39
N HIS A 469 -27.24 -16.33 38.41
CA HIS A 469 -26.22 -16.34 37.37
C HIS A 469 -25.73 -14.92 37.09
N THR A 470 -24.67 -14.80 36.31
CA THR A 470 -24.04 -13.54 35.92
C THR A 470 -23.96 -13.41 34.40
N PRO A 471 -23.79 -12.20 33.84
CA PRO A 471 -23.50 -12.05 32.41
C PRO A 471 -22.33 -12.95 32.01
N GLY A 472 -22.46 -13.72 30.94
CA GLY A 472 -21.52 -14.75 30.53
C GLY A 472 -22.00 -16.18 30.75
N ASP A 473 -22.82 -16.42 31.76
CA ASP A 473 -23.30 -17.76 32.09
C ASP A 473 -24.28 -18.28 31.04
N ILE A 474 -24.26 -19.58 30.81
CA ILE A 474 -25.20 -20.27 29.94
C ILE A 474 -26.47 -20.60 30.74
N ILE A 475 -27.61 -20.17 30.23
CA ILE A 475 -28.94 -20.48 30.76
C ILE A 475 -29.72 -21.34 29.77
N GLU A 476 -30.61 -22.17 30.28
CA GLU A 476 -31.55 -22.95 29.49
C GLU A 476 -32.92 -22.29 29.51
N VAL A 477 -33.59 -22.22 28.36
CA VAL A 477 -34.95 -21.68 28.24
C VAL A 477 -35.90 -22.79 27.80
N CYS A 478 -36.84 -23.13 28.68
CA CYS A 478 -37.93 -24.08 28.44
C CYS A 478 -39.23 -23.30 28.25
N ASP A 479 -39.42 -22.79 27.03
CA ASP A 479 -40.58 -21.99 26.66
C ASP A 479 -41.63 -22.84 25.95
N ASN A 480 -42.79 -22.99 26.58
CA ASN A 480 -43.90 -23.80 26.10
C ASN A 480 -44.50 -23.26 24.80
N ASP A 481 -44.63 -21.93 24.70
CA ASP A 481 -45.26 -21.29 23.53
C ASP A 481 -44.39 -21.47 22.29
N TYR A 482 -43.07 -21.35 22.46
CA TYR A 482 -42.12 -21.60 21.38
C TYR A 482 -42.01 -23.10 21.03
N ALA A 483 -42.01 -23.98 22.04
CA ALA A 483 -41.91 -25.42 21.83
C ALA A 483 -43.18 -26.03 21.22
N GLY A 484 -44.33 -25.37 21.33
CA GLY A 484 -45.62 -25.94 20.95
C GLY A 484 -46.03 -27.13 21.83
N ALA A 485 -45.42 -27.26 23.01
CA ALA A 485 -45.62 -28.36 23.95
C ALA A 485 -45.33 -27.90 25.39
N SER A 486 -45.97 -28.52 26.38
CA SER A 486 -45.71 -28.27 27.80
C SER A 486 -44.35 -28.83 28.22
N VAL A 487 -43.31 -28.01 28.11
CA VAL A 487 -41.91 -28.34 28.40
C VAL A 487 -41.37 -27.70 29.68
N GLY A 488 -42.16 -26.91 30.40
CA GLY A 488 -41.77 -26.38 31.70
C GLY A 488 -42.93 -25.76 32.49
N GLY A 489 -42.77 -25.71 33.81
CA GLY A 489 -43.81 -25.23 34.71
C GLY A 489 -43.41 -25.31 36.18
N ARG A 490 -44.41 -25.44 37.06
CA ARG A 490 -44.24 -25.65 38.51
C ARG A 490 -44.86 -26.95 38.99
N ILE A 491 -44.30 -27.50 40.05
CA ILE A 491 -44.87 -28.65 40.78
C ILE A 491 -45.97 -28.11 41.69
N THR A 492 -47.18 -28.65 41.60
CA THR A 492 -48.32 -28.23 42.45
C THR A 492 -48.43 -29.10 43.70
N ASP A 493 -48.08 -30.38 43.60
CA ASP A 493 -48.11 -31.35 44.69
C ASP A 493 -47.11 -32.49 44.44
N LEU A 494 -46.69 -33.19 45.48
CA LEU A 494 -45.86 -34.39 45.35
C LEU A 494 -46.08 -35.43 46.46
N ASP A 495 -45.80 -36.68 46.11
CA ASP A 495 -45.70 -37.79 47.06
C ASP A 495 -44.33 -38.47 46.92
N ILE A 496 -43.48 -38.24 47.93
CA ILE A 496 -42.11 -38.77 47.98
C ILE A 496 -42.12 -40.31 48.04
N SER A 497 -43.09 -40.91 48.74
CA SER A 497 -43.14 -42.36 48.95
C SER A 497 -43.45 -43.11 47.65
N THR A 498 -44.32 -42.56 46.81
CA THR A 498 -44.66 -43.12 45.50
C THR A 498 -43.82 -42.54 44.36
N ARG A 499 -42.98 -41.54 44.64
CA ARG A 499 -42.17 -40.76 43.67
C ARG A 499 -43.02 -40.07 42.61
N THR A 500 -44.24 -39.69 42.99
CA THR A 500 -45.23 -39.07 42.10
C THR A 500 -45.17 -37.55 42.22
N LEU A 501 -45.12 -36.86 41.08
CA LEU A 501 -45.21 -35.41 40.98
C LEU A 501 -46.51 -35.03 40.26
N THR A 502 -47.24 -34.06 40.81
CA THR A 502 -48.34 -33.38 40.13
C THR A 502 -47.82 -32.07 39.56
N LEU A 503 -47.96 -31.89 38.25
CA LEU A 503 -47.50 -30.72 37.50
C LEU A 503 -48.62 -29.67 37.43
N ASP A 504 -48.27 -28.43 37.18
CA ASP A 504 -49.22 -27.33 36.99
C ASP A 504 -49.98 -27.37 35.66
N ARG A 505 -49.65 -28.33 34.79
CA ARG A 505 -50.24 -28.51 33.46
C ARG A 505 -50.03 -29.94 32.95
N GLU A 506 -50.82 -30.32 31.96
CA GLU A 506 -50.70 -31.59 31.26
C GLU A 506 -49.44 -31.62 30.38
N ILE A 507 -48.76 -32.77 30.33
CA ILE A 507 -47.62 -33.03 29.44
C ILE A 507 -47.91 -34.26 28.56
N THR A 508 -47.21 -34.37 27.44
CA THR A 508 -47.29 -35.55 26.56
C THR A 508 -45.91 -36.19 26.46
N LEU A 509 -45.81 -37.48 26.79
CA LEU A 509 -44.57 -38.25 26.65
C LEU A 509 -44.45 -38.87 25.24
N PRO A 510 -43.23 -39.01 24.70
CA PRO A 510 -42.98 -39.61 23.40
C PRO A 510 -43.15 -41.14 23.42
N GLU A 511 -43.53 -41.73 22.29
CA GLU A 511 -43.68 -43.19 22.14
C GLU A 511 -42.35 -43.96 22.24
N SER A 512 -41.22 -43.28 22.02
CA SER A 512 -39.87 -43.86 22.16
C SER A 512 -38.85 -42.84 22.67
N GLY A 513 -37.83 -43.34 23.39
CA GLY A 513 -36.76 -42.56 24.00
C GLY A 513 -37.01 -42.19 25.47
N ALA A 514 -35.92 -42.05 26.25
CA ALA A 514 -36.01 -41.70 27.66
C ALA A 514 -36.31 -40.20 27.82
N THR A 515 -37.39 -39.88 28.55
CA THR A 515 -37.74 -38.50 28.92
C THR A 515 -37.24 -38.19 30.31
N THR A 516 -36.60 -37.03 30.48
CA THR A 516 -36.04 -36.60 31.77
C THR A 516 -36.70 -35.31 32.24
N LEU A 517 -36.94 -35.23 33.55
CA LEU A 517 -37.45 -34.05 34.23
C LEU A 517 -36.28 -33.38 34.96
N ASN A 518 -36.03 -32.10 34.64
CA ASN A 518 -35.10 -31.24 35.37
C ASN A 518 -35.90 -30.42 36.39
N ILE A 519 -35.66 -30.63 37.67
CA ILE A 519 -36.32 -29.96 38.77
C ILE A 519 -35.33 -29.02 39.44
N VAL A 520 -35.78 -27.82 39.80
CA VAL A 520 -35.00 -26.91 40.64
C VAL A 520 -35.82 -26.60 41.88
N GLY A 521 -35.34 -27.10 43.02
CA GLY A 521 -35.96 -26.91 44.32
C GLY A 521 -35.61 -25.56 44.96
N PRO A 522 -36.11 -25.27 46.18
CA PRO A 522 -35.86 -24.01 46.90
C PRO A 522 -34.38 -23.76 47.21
N ASP A 523 -33.58 -24.82 47.32
CA ASP A 523 -32.12 -24.74 47.49
C ASP A 523 -31.41 -24.19 46.23
N GLY A 524 -32.11 -24.18 45.09
CA GLY A 524 -31.61 -23.75 43.79
C GLY A 524 -30.58 -24.72 43.20
N LYS A 525 -30.56 -25.98 43.64
CA LYS A 525 -29.73 -27.01 43.00
C LYS A 525 -30.56 -27.74 41.94
N PRO A 526 -30.10 -27.80 40.68
CA PRO A 526 -30.79 -28.57 39.67
C PRO A 526 -30.67 -30.08 39.94
N PHE A 527 -31.77 -30.79 39.83
CA PHE A 527 -31.90 -32.23 39.96
C PHE A 527 -32.53 -32.80 38.68
N SER A 528 -31.95 -33.85 38.11
CA SER A 528 -32.47 -34.50 36.89
C SER A 528 -32.87 -35.94 37.18
N THR A 529 -34.07 -36.34 36.78
CA THR A 529 -34.55 -37.74 36.89
C THR A 529 -35.27 -38.19 35.64
N GLU A 530 -35.15 -39.48 35.30
CA GLU A 530 -35.98 -40.11 34.27
C GLU A 530 -37.44 -40.23 34.75
N ILE A 531 -38.39 -40.08 33.82
CA ILE A 531 -39.80 -40.38 34.06
C ILE A 531 -40.02 -41.87 33.81
N GLN A 532 -40.52 -42.57 34.82
CA GLN A 532 -40.79 -44.00 34.79
C GLN A 532 -42.18 -44.31 34.20
N SER A 533 -43.20 -43.51 34.53
CA SER A 533 -44.56 -43.64 33.98
C SER A 533 -45.36 -42.35 34.15
N GLN A 534 -46.48 -42.24 33.43
CA GLN A 534 -47.41 -41.10 33.48
C GLN A 534 -48.81 -41.59 33.88
N PRO A 535 -49.14 -41.66 35.18
CA PRO A 535 -50.45 -42.14 35.64
C PRO A 535 -51.63 -41.24 35.23
N ALA A 536 -51.40 -39.96 34.96
CA ALA A 536 -52.40 -39.01 34.45
C ALA A 536 -51.71 -37.94 33.59
N PRO A 537 -52.42 -37.21 32.72
CA PRO A 537 -51.83 -36.18 31.86
C PRO A 537 -50.97 -35.15 32.62
N ASP A 538 -51.32 -34.82 33.85
CA ASP A 538 -50.62 -33.88 34.75
C ASP A 538 -49.76 -34.57 35.84
N ARG A 539 -49.66 -35.90 35.86
CA ARG A 539 -48.93 -36.64 36.91
C ARG A 539 -47.89 -37.57 36.35
N VAL A 540 -46.69 -37.53 36.92
CA VAL A 540 -45.55 -38.35 36.52
C VAL A 540 -44.95 -39.09 37.71
N VAL A 541 -44.54 -40.34 37.49
CA VAL A 541 -43.73 -41.11 38.44
C VAL A 541 -42.28 -41.04 38.00
N THR A 542 -41.40 -40.61 38.88
CA THR A 542 -39.97 -40.44 38.59
C THR A 542 -39.16 -41.61 39.11
N LYS A 543 -38.01 -41.88 38.47
CA LYS A 543 -37.09 -42.94 38.88
C LYS A 543 -36.53 -42.68 40.29
N VAL A 544 -36.13 -41.43 40.55
CA VAL A 544 -35.63 -40.96 41.85
C VAL A 544 -36.31 -39.62 42.17
N LEU A 545 -36.81 -39.47 43.40
CA LEU A 545 -37.36 -38.21 43.90
C LEU A 545 -36.74 -37.88 45.28
N PRO A 546 -35.79 -36.93 45.37
CA PRO A 546 -35.18 -36.51 46.63
C PRO A 546 -36.16 -35.72 47.51
N GLU A 547 -35.97 -35.77 48.83
CA GLU A 547 -36.75 -34.98 49.81
C GLU A 547 -36.53 -33.45 49.67
N THR A 548 -35.53 -33.02 48.91
CA THR A 548 -35.26 -31.59 48.65
C THR A 548 -36.25 -30.96 47.66
N VAL A 549 -37.01 -31.78 46.93
CA VAL A 549 -38.07 -31.29 46.02
C VAL A 549 -39.33 -30.96 46.81
N GLN A 550 -39.87 -29.75 46.60
CA GLN A 550 -41.05 -29.25 47.32
C GLN A 550 -42.13 -28.75 46.34
N PRO A 551 -43.39 -28.55 46.78
CA PRO A 551 -44.38 -27.82 45.99
C PRO A 551 -43.83 -26.44 45.59
N TYR A 552 -44.28 -25.94 44.45
CA TYR A 552 -43.79 -24.73 43.76
C TYR A 552 -42.37 -24.80 43.18
N SER A 553 -41.66 -25.92 43.33
CA SER A 553 -40.39 -26.15 42.61
C SER A 553 -40.61 -26.08 41.10
N ILE A 554 -39.60 -25.60 40.40
CA ILE A 554 -39.66 -25.42 38.94
C ILE A 554 -39.29 -26.74 38.28
N TRP A 555 -40.00 -27.11 37.22
CA TRP A 555 -39.63 -28.25 36.40
C TRP A 555 -39.49 -27.85 34.93
N GLY A 556 -38.55 -28.50 34.24
CA GLY A 556 -38.36 -28.45 32.79
C GLY A 556 -38.26 -29.87 32.23
N LEU A 557 -39.02 -30.15 31.17
CA LEU A 557 -39.06 -31.45 30.50
C LEU A 557 -38.04 -31.49 29.38
N LYS A 558 -37.20 -32.52 29.35
CA LYS A 558 -36.29 -32.81 28.25
C LYS A 558 -36.82 -34.00 27.45
N LEU A 559 -37.34 -33.68 26.26
CA LEU A 559 -37.85 -34.65 25.29
C LEU A 559 -36.74 -35.07 24.32
N PRO A 560 -36.67 -36.34 23.89
CA PRO A 560 -35.75 -36.80 22.85
C PRO A 560 -35.89 -36.06 21.51
N SER A 561 -37.12 -35.63 21.18
CA SER A 561 -37.46 -34.94 19.93
C SER A 561 -37.19 -33.43 19.96
N LEU A 562 -36.93 -32.85 21.13
CA LEU A 562 -36.78 -31.40 21.29
C LEU A 562 -35.31 -31.05 21.58
N LYS A 563 -34.70 -30.25 20.71
CA LYS A 563 -33.36 -29.72 20.99
C LYS A 563 -33.41 -28.77 22.17
N ARG A 564 -32.43 -28.93 23.05
CA ARG A 564 -32.20 -28.02 24.17
C ARG A 564 -31.91 -26.63 23.65
N ARG A 565 -32.56 -25.61 24.22
CA ARG A 565 -32.31 -24.21 23.87
C ARG A 565 -31.46 -23.56 24.95
N LEU A 566 -30.22 -23.26 24.58
CA LEU A 566 -29.25 -22.61 25.43
C LEU A 566 -29.09 -21.16 24.99
N PHE A 567 -28.93 -20.29 25.97
CA PHE A 567 -28.67 -18.87 25.75
C PHE A 567 -27.55 -18.42 26.69
N ARG A 568 -26.63 -17.58 26.21
CA ARG A 568 -25.62 -16.91 27.03
C ARG A 568 -26.19 -15.59 27.54
N CYS A 569 -26.22 -15.41 28.85
CA CYS A 569 -26.67 -14.15 29.45
C CYS A 569 -25.74 -13.01 29.04
N VAL A 570 -26.27 -11.93 28.46
CA VAL A 570 -25.48 -10.75 28.07
C VAL A 570 -25.67 -9.62 29.07
N ARG A 571 -26.86 -9.51 29.64
CA ARG A 571 -27.22 -8.41 30.53
C ARG A 571 -28.24 -8.85 31.58
N ILE A 572 -28.02 -8.37 32.79
CA ILE A 572 -28.97 -8.41 33.91
C ILE A 572 -29.18 -6.97 34.35
N LYS A 573 -30.44 -6.52 34.40
CA LYS A 573 -30.80 -5.18 34.86
C LYS A 573 -31.89 -5.29 35.92
N GLU A 574 -31.68 -4.69 37.09
CA GLU A 574 -32.72 -4.53 38.11
C GLU A 574 -33.74 -3.46 37.67
N ASN A 575 -35.02 -3.78 37.83
CA ASN A 575 -36.15 -2.90 37.57
C ASN A 575 -36.65 -2.27 38.88
N ASP A 576 -37.38 -1.15 38.77
CA ASP A 576 -37.89 -0.41 39.93
C ASP A 576 -38.88 -1.21 40.79
N ASP A 577 -39.46 -2.28 40.25
CA ASP A 577 -40.40 -3.18 40.94
C ASP A 577 -39.71 -4.36 41.66
N GLY A 578 -38.38 -4.39 41.69
CA GLY A 578 -37.60 -5.46 42.31
C GLY A 578 -37.48 -6.74 41.46
N THR A 579 -37.94 -6.70 40.20
CA THR A 579 -37.68 -7.76 39.22
C THR A 579 -36.36 -7.52 38.48
N TYR A 580 -35.83 -8.55 37.82
CA TYR A 580 -34.62 -8.48 37.04
C TYR A 580 -34.92 -8.79 35.58
N ALA A 581 -34.64 -7.83 34.70
CA ALA A 581 -34.69 -8.01 33.25
C ALA A 581 -33.42 -8.74 32.77
N ILE A 582 -33.61 -9.84 32.06
CA ILE A 582 -32.56 -10.69 31.50
C ILE A 582 -32.59 -10.56 29.98
N THR A 583 -31.44 -10.27 29.38
CA THR A 583 -31.20 -10.35 27.94
C THR A 583 -30.14 -11.40 27.68
N ALA A 584 -30.44 -12.38 26.82
CA ALA A 584 -29.52 -13.47 26.52
C ALA A 584 -29.49 -13.77 25.01
N LEU A 585 -28.31 -14.10 24.49
CA LEU A 585 -28.08 -14.49 23.09
C LEU A 585 -28.06 -16.01 22.96
N GLN A 586 -28.58 -16.54 21.87
CA GLN A 586 -28.58 -17.97 21.60
C GLN A 586 -27.15 -18.52 21.67
N HIS A 587 -27.00 -19.70 22.27
CA HIS A 587 -25.72 -20.38 22.37
C HIS A 587 -25.82 -21.78 21.76
N VAL A 588 -24.89 -22.11 20.87
CA VAL A 588 -24.80 -23.42 20.22
C VAL A 588 -23.45 -24.06 20.60
N PRO A 589 -23.42 -25.03 21.54
CA PRO A 589 -22.16 -25.62 22.01
C PRO A 589 -21.32 -26.26 20.90
N GLU A 590 -21.96 -26.82 19.88
CA GLU A 590 -21.30 -27.48 18.75
C GLU A 590 -20.48 -26.51 17.87
N LYS A 591 -20.75 -25.19 17.96
CA LYS A 591 -20.04 -24.13 17.22
C LYS A 591 -18.52 -24.24 17.38
N GLU A 592 -18.06 -24.47 18.60
CA GLU A 592 -16.62 -24.56 18.88
C GLU A 592 -15.97 -25.74 18.16
N SER A 593 -16.61 -26.92 18.18
CA SER A 593 -16.11 -28.10 17.48
C SER A 593 -16.08 -27.90 15.97
N ILE A 594 -17.07 -27.19 15.40
CA ILE A 594 -17.09 -26.86 13.98
C ILE A 594 -15.91 -25.94 13.64
N VAL A 595 -15.64 -24.95 14.49
CA VAL A 595 -14.55 -23.99 14.28
C VAL A 595 -13.18 -24.63 14.44
N ASP A 596 -12.96 -25.39 15.53
CA ASP A 596 -11.67 -26.02 15.82
C ASP A 596 -11.26 -27.02 14.73
N ASN A 597 -12.22 -27.74 14.13
CA ASN A 597 -11.97 -28.72 13.06
C ASN A 597 -12.18 -28.16 11.64
N GLY A 598 -12.52 -26.88 11.51
CA GLY A 598 -12.92 -26.31 10.22
C GLY A 598 -11.75 -25.94 9.30
N ALA A 599 -10.52 -25.87 9.82
CA ALA A 599 -9.34 -25.60 9.01
C ALA A 599 -8.91 -26.86 8.26
N HIS A 600 -8.88 -26.80 6.93
CA HIS A 600 -8.29 -27.83 6.08
C HIS A 600 -7.60 -27.15 4.90
N PHE A 601 -6.29 -27.37 4.79
CA PHE A 601 -5.42 -26.80 3.77
C PHE A 601 -4.67 -27.93 3.09
N ASP A 602 -4.40 -27.78 1.80
CA ASP A 602 -3.50 -28.69 1.12
C ASP A 602 -2.11 -28.65 1.77
N PRO A 603 -1.42 -29.79 1.97
CA PRO A 603 -0.11 -29.84 2.57
C PRO A 603 0.86 -28.91 1.84
N LEU A 604 1.54 -28.06 2.61
CA LEU A 604 2.59 -27.20 2.07
C LEU A 604 3.75 -28.10 1.59
N PRO A 605 4.21 -27.96 0.33
CA PRO A 605 5.49 -28.54 -0.05
C PRO A 605 6.60 -28.01 0.86
N GLY A 606 7.57 -28.87 1.19
CA GLY A 606 8.61 -28.63 2.18
C GLY A 606 9.28 -27.26 2.06
N THR A 607 9.43 -26.61 3.21
CA THR A 607 9.92 -25.25 3.39
C THR A 607 11.37 -25.08 2.96
N THR A 608 11.65 -24.10 2.10
CA THR A 608 12.88 -23.31 2.15
C THR A 608 12.53 -21.90 1.70
N ASN A 609 12.93 -20.92 2.49
CA ASN A 609 12.54 -19.51 2.44
C ASN A 609 12.29 -18.89 1.04
N SER A 610 11.16 -18.17 0.97
CA SER A 610 10.89 -17.03 0.07
C SER A 610 11.05 -17.25 -1.43
N ILE A 611 9.97 -17.69 -2.08
CA ILE A 611 9.78 -17.48 -3.52
C ILE A 611 8.52 -16.66 -3.73
N ILE A 612 8.64 -15.33 -3.69
CA ILE A 612 7.57 -14.42 -4.13
C ILE A 612 7.27 -14.75 -5.61
N PRO A 613 6.02 -15.09 -5.98
CA PRO A 613 5.66 -15.32 -7.38
C PRO A 613 6.02 -14.10 -8.25
N PRO A 614 6.69 -14.27 -9.39
CA PRO A 614 7.13 -13.15 -10.21
C PRO A 614 5.93 -12.38 -10.78
N ALA A 615 6.04 -11.06 -10.85
CA ALA A 615 5.02 -10.24 -11.48
C ALA A 615 4.88 -10.60 -12.97
N VAL A 616 3.64 -10.71 -13.44
CA VAL A 616 3.34 -10.88 -14.87
C VAL A 616 3.56 -9.54 -15.57
N GLN A 617 4.38 -9.52 -16.62
CA GLN A 617 4.72 -8.32 -17.39
C GLN A 617 4.43 -8.54 -18.87
N HIS A 618 4.26 -7.45 -19.63
CA HIS A 618 4.04 -7.49 -21.08
C HIS A 618 2.88 -8.40 -21.52
N LEU A 619 1.81 -8.47 -20.71
CA LEU A 619 0.62 -9.23 -21.07
C LEU A 619 -0.02 -8.60 -22.32
N THR A 620 -0.02 -9.36 -23.41
CA THR A 620 -0.59 -8.97 -24.71
C THR A 620 -1.53 -10.06 -25.19
N VAL A 621 -2.55 -9.67 -25.97
CA VAL A 621 -3.51 -10.59 -26.58
C VAL A 621 -3.60 -10.26 -28.07
N SER A 622 -3.54 -11.28 -28.91
CA SER A 622 -3.77 -11.19 -30.36
C SER A 622 -4.91 -12.13 -30.75
N THR A 623 -5.79 -11.69 -31.65
CA THR A 623 -6.93 -12.48 -32.12
C THR A 623 -6.72 -13.01 -33.53
N ASP A 624 -7.16 -14.24 -33.81
CA ASP A 624 -7.06 -14.92 -35.11
C ASP A 624 -8.35 -15.72 -35.42
N ASN A 625 -8.55 -16.15 -36.66
CA ASN A 625 -9.70 -16.96 -37.07
C ASN A 625 -9.37 -18.47 -37.01
N ASP A 626 -10.08 -19.21 -36.16
CA ASP A 626 -9.98 -20.68 -36.09
C ASP A 626 -11.28 -21.30 -36.61
N SER A 627 -11.25 -21.69 -37.89
CA SER A 627 -12.15 -22.53 -38.72
C SER A 627 -13.69 -22.41 -38.60
N THR A 628 -14.26 -21.98 -37.49
CA THR A 628 -15.68 -21.62 -37.30
C THR A 628 -15.93 -20.46 -36.30
N LEU A 629 -14.96 -20.07 -35.44
CA LEU A 629 -15.07 -18.98 -34.43
C LEU A 629 -13.72 -18.24 -34.27
N TYR A 630 -13.63 -17.31 -33.30
CA TYR A 630 -12.42 -16.53 -33.04
C TYR A 630 -11.52 -17.18 -31.98
N GLN A 631 -10.21 -17.13 -32.22
CA GLN A 631 -9.16 -17.49 -31.28
C GLN A 631 -8.56 -16.22 -30.67
N ALA A 632 -8.24 -16.24 -29.37
CA ALA A 632 -7.42 -15.21 -28.74
C ALA A 632 -6.16 -15.86 -28.13
N LYS A 633 -4.98 -15.48 -28.60
CA LYS A 633 -3.70 -15.94 -28.06
C LYS A 633 -3.11 -14.86 -27.14
N ALA A 634 -2.97 -15.21 -25.87
CA ALA A 634 -2.33 -14.38 -24.86
C ALA A 634 -0.86 -14.75 -24.69
N LYS A 635 0.01 -13.75 -24.54
CA LYS A 635 1.44 -13.89 -24.25
C LYS A 635 1.86 -12.92 -23.16
N TRP A 636 2.74 -13.36 -22.28
CA TRP A 636 3.31 -12.52 -21.23
C TRP A 636 4.77 -12.90 -20.97
N GLY A 637 5.45 -12.08 -20.16
CA GLY A 637 6.78 -12.34 -19.65
C GLY A 637 6.81 -12.32 -18.12
N THR A 638 7.90 -12.82 -17.56
CA THR A 638 8.23 -12.65 -16.14
C THR A 638 9.64 -12.09 -16.02
N PRO A 639 9.91 -11.16 -15.07
CA PRO A 639 11.20 -10.50 -14.94
C PRO A 639 12.31 -11.44 -14.41
N ARG A 640 11.95 -12.61 -13.87
CA ARG A 640 12.87 -13.63 -13.36
C ARG A 640 12.30 -15.01 -13.63
N VAL A 641 13.15 -15.94 -14.07
CA VAL A 641 12.80 -17.36 -14.19
C VAL A 641 12.82 -17.97 -12.79
N VAL A 642 11.65 -18.41 -12.32
CA VAL A 642 11.47 -19.03 -11.02
C VAL A 642 11.04 -20.47 -11.24
N LYS A 643 11.71 -21.40 -10.55
CA LYS A 643 11.40 -22.84 -10.65
C LYS A 643 10.00 -23.11 -10.09
N ASP A 644 9.23 -23.95 -10.76
CA ASP A 644 7.89 -24.42 -10.35
C ASP A 644 6.80 -23.33 -10.27
N VAL A 645 6.89 -22.27 -11.11
CA VAL A 645 5.80 -21.29 -11.30
C VAL A 645 4.80 -21.77 -12.36
N ARG A 646 3.52 -21.65 -12.05
CA ARG A 646 2.37 -21.81 -12.94
C ARG A 646 1.62 -20.48 -13.05
N PHE A 647 0.75 -20.32 -14.03
CA PHE A 647 -0.03 -19.11 -14.25
C PHE A 647 -1.51 -19.46 -14.27
N VAL A 648 -2.30 -18.79 -13.44
CA VAL A 648 -3.76 -18.82 -13.55
C VAL A 648 -4.22 -17.72 -14.47
N VAL A 649 -4.88 -18.15 -15.53
CA VAL A 649 -5.43 -17.33 -16.60
C VAL A 649 -6.94 -17.32 -16.43
N ARG A 650 -7.55 -16.14 -16.32
CA ARG A 650 -8.99 -15.94 -16.11
C ARG A 650 -9.53 -14.98 -17.14
N LEU A 651 -10.46 -15.44 -17.96
CA LEU A 651 -11.14 -14.64 -18.99
C LEU A 651 -12.58 -14.36 -18.55
N THR A 652 -12.97 -13.09 -18.54
CA THR A 652 -14.32 -12.64 -18.19
C THR A 652 -14.91 -11.77 -19.30
N THR A 653 -16.24 -11.66 -19.35
CA THR A 653 -16.99 -10.80 -20.29
C THR A 653 -18.02 -9.96 -19.53
N GLY A 654 -18.44 -8.83 -20.10
CA GLY A 654 -19.36 -7.87 -19.48
C GLY A 654 -18.66 -6.68 -18.82
N SER A 655 -19.32 -5.52 -18.86
CA SER A 655 -18.77 -4.21 -18.45
C SER A 655 -18.78 -3.95 -16.94
N GLY A 656 -19.42 -4.81 -16.14
CA GLY A 656 -19.44 -4.73 -14.68
C GLY A 656 -20.39 -3.68 -14.09
N ASN A 657 -21.26 -3.09 -14.91
CA ASN A 657 -22.32 -2.17 -14.48
C ASN A 657 -23.60 -2.94 -14.10
N GLU A 658 -24.53 -2.31 -13.37
CA GLU A 658 -25.80 -2.94 -12.92
C GLU A 658 -26.62 -3.61 -14.04
N GLY A 659 -26.50 -3.12 -15.29
CA GLY A 659 -27.18 -3.70 -16.46
C GLY A 659 -26.41 -4.80 -17.20
N ASP A 660 -25.12 -5.01 -16.90
CA ASP A 660 -24.23 -5.94 -17.61
C ASP A 660 -23.13 -6.48 -16.68
N PRO A 661 -23.46 -7.45 -15.80
CA PRO A 661 -22.55 -7.94 -14.78
C PRO A 661 -21.41 -8.78 -15.37
N VAL A 662 -20.23 -8.72 -14.75
CA VAL A 662 -19.06 -9.52 -15.17
C VAL A 662 -19.36 -11.02 -15.05
N ARG A 663 -19.29 -11.73 -16.18
CA ARG A 663 -19.47 -13.19 -16.27
C ARG A 663 -18.13 -13.87 -16.54
N LEU A 664 -17.88 -15.00 -15.89
CA LEU A 664 -16.70 -15.81 -16.16
C LEU A 664 -16.90 -16.55 -17.49
N VAL A 665 -15.95 -16.39 -18.42
CA VAL A 665 -15.91 -17.16 -19.68
C VAL A 665 -15.15 -18.45 -19.45
N THR A 666 -13.91 -18.36 -18.94
CA THR A 666 -13.12 -19.53 -18.59
C THR A 666 -12.00 -19.21 -17.60
N THR A 667 -11.47 -20.24 -16.95
CA THR A 667 -10.21 -20.16 -16.22
C THR A 667 -9.36 -21.39 -16.49
N ALA A 668 -8.05 -21.20 -16.64
CA ALA A 668 -7.09 -22.25 -16.91
C ALA A 668 -5.79 -22.02 -16.12
N THR A 669 -5.04 -23.10 -15.89
CA THR A 669 -3.70 -23.04 -15.31
C THR A 669 -2.69 -23.56 -16.33
N THR A 670 -1.62 -22.82 -16.59
CA THR A 670 -0.55 -23.21 -17.53
C THR A 670 0.84 -22.98 -16.92
N SER A 671 1.82 -23.80 -17.28
CA SER A 671 3.25 -23.55 -16.95
C SER A 671 3.96 -22.70 -18.01
N GLU A 672 3.35 -22.53 -19.17
CA GLU A 672 3.88 -21.73 -20.27
C GLU A 672 3.57 -20.25 -20.07
N THR A 673 4.38 -19.37 -20.66
CA THR A 673 4.13 -17.92 -20.68
C THR A 673 3.22 -17.47 -21.85
N GLU A 674 2.44 -18.41 -22.38
CA GLU A 674 1.41 -18.18 -23.38
C GLU A 674 0.20 -19.10 -23.17
N TYR A 675 -0.98 -18.65 -23.60
CA TYR A 675 -2.20 -19.44 -23.56
C TYR A 675 -3.14 -19.04 -24.70
N ALA A 676 -3.76 -20.01 -25.35
CA ALA A 676 -4.71 -19.78 -26.44
C ALA A 676 -6.14 -20.14 -26.02
N PHE A 677 -7.05 -19.19 -26.21
CA PHE A 677 -8.49 -19.38 -26.07
C PHE A 677 -9.09 -19.64 -27.44
N HIS A 678 -9.94 -20.66 -27.53
CA HIS A 678 -10.63 -21.04 -28.77
C HIS A 678 -12.13 -20.84 -28.60
N GLU A 679 -12.86 -20.82 -29.71
CA GLU A 679 -14.33 -20.77 -29.75
C GLU A 679 -14.93 -19.52 -29.06
N LEU A 680 -14.25 -18.37 -29.12
CA LEU A 680 -14.75 -17.14 -28.50
C LEU A 680 -15.84 -16.49 -29.37
N PRO A 681 -17.03 -16.18 -28.80
CA PRO A 681 -18.05 -15.36 -29.47
C PRO A 681 -17.61 -13.90 -29.67
N LEU A 682 -18.35 -13.16 -30.50
CA LEU A 682 -18.23 -11.70 -30.54
C LEU A 682 -18.56 -11.09 -29.17
N GLY A 683 -17.75 -10.16 -28.70
CA GLY A 683 -17.94 -9.51 -27.41
C GLY A 683 -16.70 -8.82 -26.87
N ASP A 684 -16.89 -8.17 -25.72
CA ASP A 684 -15.81 -7.54 -24.96
C ASP A 684 -15.34 -8.45 -23.83
N TYR A 685 -14.02 -8.57 -23.72
CA TYR A 685 -13.37 -9.49 -22.82
C TYR A 685 -12.33 -8.79 -21.96
N THR A 686 -12.20 -9.24 -20.72
CA THR A 686 -11.08 -8.89 -19.83
C THR A 686 -10.34 -10.17 -19.47
N LEU A 687 -9.07 -10.22 -19.84
CA LEU A 687 -8.14 -11.27 -19.47
C LEU A 687 -7.37 -10.85 -18.21
N THR A 688 -7.27 -11.74 -17.24
CA THR A 688 -6.43 -11.57 -16.05
C THR A 688 -5.49 -12.77 -15.91
N VAL A 689 -4.19 -12.52 -15.73
CA VAL A 689 -3.16 -13.54 -15.54
C VAL A 689 -2.43 -13.28 -14.23
N ARG A 690 -2.28 -14.31 -13.39
CA ARG A 690 -1.51 -14.24 -12.14
C ARG A 690 -0.53 -15.41 -12.05
N ALA A 691 0.69 -15.14 -11.58
CA ALA A 691 1.65 -16.20 -11.28
C ALA A 691 1.27 -16.91 -9.97
N ILE A 692 1.47 -18.22 -9.93
CA ILE A 692 1.28 -19.09 -8.79
C ILE A 692 2.55 -19.92 -8.62
N ASN A 693 3.19 -19.87 -7.47
CA ASN A 693 4.36 -20.71 -7.23
C ASN A 693 3.96 -22.16 -6.84
N GLY A 694 4.94 -23.05 -6.69
CA GLY A 694 4.71 -24.43 -6.24
C GLY A 694 4.02 -24.56 -4.86
N TYR A 695 3.90 -23.45 -4.12
CA TYR A 695 3.26 -23.34 -2.80
C TYR A 695 1.83 -22.76 -2.87
N GLY A 696 1.27 -22.53 -4.07
CA GLY A 696 -0.07 -21.97 -4.23
C GLY A 696 -0.19 -20.46 -3.94
N GLN A 697 0.91 -19.78 -3.59
CA GLN A 697 0.93 -18.34 -3.39
C GLN A 697 0.70 -17.64 -4.72
N GLN A 698 -0.20 -16.66 -4.74
CA GLN A 698 -0.57 -15.91 -5.94
C GLN A 698 0.15 -14.57 -5.95
N GLY A 699 0.81 -14.26 -7.07
CA GLY A 699 1.36 -12.94 -7.33
C GLY A 699 0.30 -11.94 -7.79
N GLU A 700 0.68 -10.67 -7.89
CA GLU A 700 -0.17 -9.61 -8.40
C GLU A 700 -0.71 -9.92 -9.80
N PRO A 701 -2.03 -9.76 -10.05
CA PRO A 701 -2.62 -10.02 -11.35
C PRO A 701 -2.27 -8.93 -12.37
N ALA A 702 -1.93 -9.32 -13.58
CA ALA A 702 -1.92 -8.44 -14.75
C ALA A 702 -3.22 -8.62 -15.53
N SER A 703 -3.84 -7.52 -15.95
CA SER A 703 -5.09 -7.55 -16.70
C SER A 703 -4.99 -6.77 -18.01
N VAL A 704 -5.67 -7.27 -19.05
CA VAL A 704 -5.79 -6.61 -20.35
C VAL A 704 -7.20 -6.81 -20.88
N ALA A 705 -7.79 -5.74 -21.43
CA ALA A 705 -9.07 -5.81 -22.12
C ALA A 705 -8.86 -5.93 -23.63
N PHE A 706 -9.69 -6.72 -24.30
CA PHE A 706 -9.72 -6.83 -25.75
C PHE A 706 -11.16 -7.10 -26.22
N SER A 707 -11.48 -6.71 -27.46
CA SER A 707 -12.78 -6.95 -28.06
C SER A 707 -12.65 -7.78 -29.32
N ILE A 708 -13.69 -8.55 -29.62
CA ILE A 708 -13.83 -9.27 -30.88
C ILE A 708 -15.14 -8.77 -31.50
N GLN A 709 -15.08 -7.68 -32.27
CA GLN A 709 -16.25 -7.03 -32.89
C GLN A 709 -15.90 -6.44 -34.26
N ALA A 710 -16.91 -6.30 -35.13
CA ALA A 710 -16.76 -5.60 -36.40
C ALA A 710 -16.37 -4.12 -36.17
N PRO A 711 -15.53 -3.53 -37.03
CA PRO A 711 -15.01 -2.20 -36.80
C PRO A 711 -16.06 -1.14 -37.12
N GLU A 712 -15.95 0.03 -36.49
CA GLU A 712 -16.77 1.20 -36.84
C GLU A 712 -16.37 1.77 -38.21
N ALA A 713 -17.30 2.47 -38.87
CA ALA A 713 -16.99 3.16 -40.12
C ALA A 713 -15.98 4.29 -39.88
N PRO A 714 -15.19 4.70 -40.90
CA PRO A 714 -14.29 5.85 -40.76
C PRO A 714 -15.07 7.06 -40.25
N SER A 715 -14.59 7.70 -39.18
CA SER A 715 -15.27 8.85 -38.57
C SER A 715 -15.14 10.10 -39.43
N THR A 716 -14.01 10.22 -40.13
CA THR A 716 -13.72 11.29 -41.07
C THR A 716 -12.91 10.75 -42.23
N ILE A 717 -13.18 11.25 -43.44
CA ILE A 717 -12.38 10.98 -44.63
C ILE A 717 -11.75 12.30 -45.04
N GLU A 718 -10.43 12.40 -44.94
CA GLU A 718 -9.67 13.53 -45.44
C GLU A 718 -9.49 13.41 -46.95
N MET A 719 -9.76 14.50 -47.66
CA MET A 719 -9.61 14.58 -49.10
C MET A 719 -8.59 15.65 -49.44
N THR A 720 -7.49 15.26 -50.08
CA THR A 720 -6.44 16.18 -50.52
C THR A 720 -6.50 16.31 -52.05
N PRO A 721 -6.97 17.45 -52.60
CA PRO A 721 -6.99 17.69 -54.04
C PRO A 721 -5.59 17.81 -54.63
N GLY A 722 -5.35 17.18 -55.77
CA GLY A 722 -4.20 17.39 -56.63
C GLY A 722 -4.62 17.73 -58.06
N TYR A 723 -3.66 17.95 -58.96
CA TYR A 723 -3.95 18.15 -60.39
C TYR A 723 -4.44 16.84 -61.01
N PHE A 724 -5.66 16.83 -61.57
CA PHE A 724 -6.33 15.64 -62.10
C PHE A 724 -6.46 14.44 -61.14
N GLN A 725 -6.26 14.63 -59.83
CA GLN A 725 -6.29 13.55 -58.85
C GLN A 725 -6.82 13.99 -57.48
N ILE A 726 -7.25 13.04 -56.66
CA ILE A 726 -7.60 13.26 -55.25
C ILE A 726 -7.00 12.13 -54.42
N THR A 727 -6.37 12.48 -53.29
CA THR A 727 -5.94 11.53 -52.26
C THR A 727 -7.01 11.41 -51.19
N VAL A 728 -7.38 10.19 -50.84
CA VAL A 728 -8.44 9.85 -49.89
C VAL A 728 -7.83 9.13 -48.70
N THR A 729 -7.89 9.74 -47.52
CA THR A 729 -7.30 9.22 -46.29
C THR A 729 -8.37 9.11 -45.19
N PRO A 730 -8.87 7.89 -44.91
CA PRO A 730 -9.83 7.65 -43.83
C PRO A 730 -9.15 7.67 -42.45
N HIS A 731 -9.87 8.18 -41.45
CA HIS A 731 -9.43 8.21 -40.05
C HIS A 731 -10.51 7.58 -39.16
N GLN A 732 -10.09 6.84 -38.11
CA GLN A 732 -10.98 6.30 -37.08
C GLN A 732 -11.07 7.24 -35.87
N THR A 733 -12.19 7.19 -35.14
CA THR A 733 -12.36 7.88 -33.85
C THR A 733 -11.34 7.39 -32.81
N VAL A 734 -11.05 6.09 -32.80
CA VAL A 734 -10.04 5.44 -31.95
C VAL A 734 -9.16 4.61 -32.87
N TYR A 735 -7.84 4.75 -32.75
CA TYR A 735 -6.90 4.01 -33.60
C TYR A 735 -6.94 2.50 -33.29
N ASP A 736 -7.24 1.68 -34.31
CA ASP A 736 -7.15 0.22 -34.27
C ASP A 736 -6.20 -0.26 -35.38
N ALA A 737 -5.08 -0.86 -34.99
CA ALA A 737 -4.05 -1.36 -35.91
C ALA A 737 -4.51 -2.57 -36.75
N SER A 738 -5.59 -3.24 -36.36
CA SER A 738 -6.17 -4.38 -37.10
C SER A 738 -7.10 -3.94 -38.24
N VAL A 739 -7.45 -2.65 -38.31
CA VAL A 739 -8.38 -2.12 -39.30
C VAL A 739 -7.65 -1.75 -40.59
N GLN A 740 -8.17 -2.24 -41.71
CA GLN A 740 -7.85 -1.79 -43.07
C GLN A 740 -9.08 -1.10 -43.67
N TYR A 741 -8.89 -0.39 -44.79
CA TYR A 741 -9.99 0.28 -45.48
C TYR A 741 -10.14 -0.22 -46.90
N GLU A 742 -11.38 -0.52 -47.29
CA GLU A 742 -11.74 -0.78 -48.67
C GLU A 742 -12.23 0.53 -49.32
N PHE A 743 -11.82 0.82 -50.56
CA PHE A 743 -12.09 2.09 -51.26
C PHE A 743 -12.90 1.90 -52.55
N TRP A 744 -13.86 2.79 -52.79
CA TRP A 744 -14.66 2.86 -54.02
C TRP A 744 -14.78 4.29 -54.54
N TYR A 745 -14.95 4.42 -55.85
CA TYR A 745 -15.10 5.70 -56.57
C TYR A 745 -16.29 5.69 -57.52
N SER A 746 -17.01 6.81 -57.59
CA SER A 746 -18.06 7.06 -58.58
C SER A 746 -18.04 8.53 -59.04
N ALA A 747 -18.36 8.75 -60.32
CA ALA A 747 -18.53 10.09 -60.88
C ALA A 747 -19.89 10.73 -60.50
N THR A 748 -20.81 9.96 -59.93
CA THR A 748 -22.13 10.41 -59.45
C THR A 748 -22.43 9.84 -58.06
N GLN A 749 -23.17 10.57 -57.23
CA GLN A 749 -23.57 10.10 -55.90
C GLN A 749 -24.46 8.85 -55.98
N LEU A 750 -24.28 7.92 -55.04
CA LEU A 750 -24.99 6.65 -54.92
C LEU A 750 -25.55 6.55 -53.51
N ALA A 751 -26.85 6.26 -53.37
CA ALA A 751 -27.54 6.38 -52.09
C ALA A 751 -27.51 5.11 -51.21
N THR A 752 -27.18 3.93 -51.76
CA THR A 752 -27.28 2.66 -51.03
C THR A 752 -26.02 1.80 -51.15
N ALA A 753 -25.72 0.99 -50.13
CA ALA A 753 -24.58 0.07 -50.14
C ALA A 753 -24.62 -0.92 -51.32
N ALA A 754 -25.80 -1.37 -51.73
CA ALA A 754 -25.97 -2.24 -52.90
C ALA A 754 -25.64 -1.52 -54.21
N ASP A 755 -25.99 -0.24 -54.35
CA ASP A 755 -25.61 0.58 -55.50
C ASP A 755 -24.09 0.85 -55.51
N ILE A 756 -23.48 1.15 -54.36
CA ILE A 756 -22.03 1.36 -54.24
C ILE A 756 -21.28 0.12 -54.72
N GLN A 757 -21.65 -1.07 -54.24
CA GLN A 757 -20.96 -2.31 -54.60
C GLN A 757 -21.16 -2.75 -56.06
N SER A 758 -22.25 -2.33 -56.72
CA SER A 758 -22.57 -2.74 -58.09
C SER A 758 -22.22 -1.70 -59.17
N LYS A 759 -22.22 -0.41 -58.84
CA LYS A 759 -22.04 0.71 -59.79
C LYS A 759 -20.77 1.52 -59.56
N ALA A 760 -20.23 1.58 -58.34
CA ALA A 760 -18.98 2.28 -58.07
C ALA A 760 -17.77 1.42 -58.48
N GLN A 761 -16.70 2.06 -58.96
CA GLN A 761 -15.44 1.41 -59.24
C GLN A 761 -14.75 1.05 -57.92
N TYR A 762 -14.49 -0.25 -57.70
CA TYR A 762 -13.63 -0.69 -56.60
C TYR A 762 -12.18 -0.29 -56.87
N LEU A 763 -11.55 0.36 -55.90
CA LEU A 763 -10.19 0.87 -56.00
C LEU A 763 -9.19 -0.11 -55.40
N GLY A 764 -9.44 -0.59 -54.17
CA GLY A 764 -8.61 -1.58 -53.50
C GLY A 764 -8.70 -1.49 -51.98
N VAL A 765 -7.74 -2.15 -51.30
CA VAL A 765 -7.58 -2.13 -49.84
C VAL A 765 -6.28 -1.40 -49.49
N GLY A 766 -6.31 -0.52 -48.51
CA GLY A 766 -5.11 0.17 -48.03
C GLY A 766 -5.38 1.12 -46.86
N SER A 767 -4.37 1.89 -46.47
CA SER A 767 -4.52 2.96 -45.48
C SER A 767 -4.94 4.31 -46.09
N PHE A 768 -4.69 4.50 -47.40
CA PHE A 768 -5.16 5.63 -48.21
C PHE A 768 -5.26 5.19 -49.67
N TRP A 769 -5.88 6.01 -50.52
CA TRP A 769 -5.90 5.79 -51.96
C TRP A 769 -5.70 7.09 -52.74
N ILE A 770 -5.00 7.04 -53.88
CA ILE A 770 -4.89 8.16 -54.81
C ILE A 770 -5.66 7.80 -56.07
N LYS A 771 -6.72 8.57 -56.39
CA LYS A 771 -7.46 8.41 -57.65
C LYS A 771 -7.04 9.50 -58.62
N ASP A 772 -6.46 9.09 -59.73
CA ASP A 772 -6.00 9.91 -60.84
C ASP A 772 -7.02 10.00 -61.99
N GLY A 773 -6.71 10.78 -63.04
CA GLY A 773 -7.53 10.90 -64.24
C GLY A 773 -8.90 11.55 -64.03
N LEU A 774 -9.06 12.30 -62.93
CA LEU A 774 -10.30 12.99 -62.60
C LEU A 774 -10.42 14.27 -63.43
N LYS A 775 -11.63 14.55 -63.91
CA LYS A 775 -11.88 15.77 -64.69
C LYS A 775 -11.90 16.99 -63.75
N PRO A 776 -11.17 18.08 -64.05
CA PRO A 776 -11.27 19.31 -63.28
C PRO A 776 -12.71 19.83 -63.27
N LEU A 777 -13.10 20.53 -62.20
CA LEU A 777 -14.43 21.14 -62.02
C LEU A 777 -15.62 20.16 -61.93
N HIS A 778 -15.38 18.84 -61.85
CA HIS A 778 -16.41 17.84 -61.62
C HIS A 778 -16.27 17.20 -60.23
N ASP A 779 -17.41 16.94 -59.58
CA ASP A 779 -17.45 16.25 -58.28
C ASP A 779 -17.09 14.77 -58.43
N ALA A 780 -16.24 14.28 -57.52
CA ALA A 780 -15.87 12.88 -57.38
C ALA A 780 -16.39 12.37 -56.03
N TRP A 781 -17.10 11.23 -56.04
CA TRP A 781 -17.67 10.61 -54.85
C TRP A 781 -16.85 9.37 -54.47
N PHE A 782 -16.48 9.28 -53.20
CA PHE A 782 -15.72 8.17 -52.64
C PHE A 782 -16.48 7.55 -51.48
N TYR A 783 -16.45 6.21 -51.45
CA TYR A 783 -17.06 5.43 -50.38
C TYR A 783 -15.98 4.57 -49.76
N VAL A 784 -15.85 4.63 -48.44
CA VAL A 784 -14.83 3.92 -47.68
C VAL A 784 -15.49 3.16 -46.55
N ARG A 785 -15.10 1.91 -46.32
CA ARG A 785 -15.53 1.16 -45.13
C ARG A 785 -14.34 0.52 -44.45
N SER A 786 -14.41 0.45 -43.13
CA SER A 786 -13.44 -0.23 -42.29
C SER A 786 -13.67 -1.72 -42.37
N VAL A 787 -12.58 -2.49 -42.41
CA VAL A 787 -12.61 -3.96 -42.40
C VAL A 787 -11.55 -4.49 -41.44
N ASN A 788 -11.93 -5.46 -40.61
CA ASN A 788 -11.02 -6.26 -39.79
C ASN A 788 -11.40 -7.74 -39.92
N LEU A 789 -10.79 -8.61 -39.11
CA LEU A 789 -11.08 -10.05 -39.11
C LEU A 789 -12.51 -10.39 -38.67
N ALA A 790 -13.13 -9.54 -37.84
CA ALA A 790 -14.46 -9.77 -37.27
C ALA A 790 -15.62 -9.25 -38.14
N GLY A 791 -15.35 -8.40 -39.14
CA GLY A 791 -16.37 -7.96 -40.10
C GLY A 791 -16.04 -6.67 -40.85
N LYS A 792 -17.07 -6.11 -41.49
CA LYS A 792 -17.00 -4.87 -42.26
C LYS A 792 -17.98 -3.85 -41.68
N SER A 793 -17.57 -2.59 -41.62
CA SER A 793 -18.44 -1.49 -41.23
C SER A 793 -19.45 -1.14 -42.33
N VAL A 794 -20.39 -0.23 -42.00
CA VAL A 794 -21.13 0.53 -43.02
C VAL A 794 -20.19 1.44 -43.81
N PHE A 795 -20.61 1.89 -45.01
CA PHE A 795 -19.85 2.83 -45.81
C PHE A 795 -19.92 4.25 -45.24
N ALA A 796 -18.76 4.92 -45.15
CA ALA A 796 -18.65 6.36 -45.03
C ALA A 796 -18.49 6.97 -46.43
N GLU A 797 -19.19 8.08 -46.68
CA GLU A 797 -19.19 8.80 -47.96
C GLU A 797 -18.40 10.10 -47.82
N ALA A 798 -17.60 10.43 -48.84
CA ALA A 798 -16.98 11.74 -48.99
C ALA A 798 -16.97 12.17 -50.45
N SER A 799 -17.07 13.48 -50.70
CA SER A 799 -16.97 14.06 -52.04
C SER A 799 -15.98 15.20 -52.10
N GLY A 800 -15.30 15.31 -53.24
CA GLY A 800 -14.28 16.34 -53.47
C GLY A 800 -14.08 16.63 -54.95
N ARG A 801 -13.38 17.72 -55.24
CA ARG A 801 -12.98 18.12 -56.59
C ARG A 801 -11.45 18.10 -56.70
N PRO A 802 -10.86 17.71 -57.85
CA PRO A 802 -9.45 17.97 -58.13
C PRO A 802 -9.17 19.48 -58.03
N GLY A 803 -7.91 19.86 -57.78
CA GLY A 803 -7.54 21.27 -57.63
C GLY A 803 -7.98 22.10 -58.84
N ASP A 804 -8.41 23.35 -58.62
CA ASP A 804 -8.90 24.29 -59.64
C ASP A 804 -7.86 25.37 -59.98
N ASP A 805 -6.61 25.19 -59.54
CA ASP A 805 -5.50 26.11 -59.77
C ASP A 805 -5.07 26.12 -61.25
N ALA A 806 -5.65 27.05 -62.00
CA ALA A 806 -5.37 27.28 -63.42
C ALA A 806 -3.89 27.60 -63.70
N LYS A 807 -3.16 28.22 -62.74
CA LYS A 807 -1.73 28.53 -62.90
C LYS A 807 -0.89 27.26 -62.80
N GLY A 808 -1.20 26.40 -61.83
CA GLY A 808 -0.57 25.09 -61.68
C GLY A 808 -0.81 24.16 -62.86
N TYR A 809 -2.02 24.11 -63.42
CA TYR A 809 -2.28 23.38 -64.66
C TYR A 809 -1.44 23.93 -65.83
N LEU A 810 -1.32 25.26 -65.94
CA LEU A 810 -0.51 25.88 -66.99
C LEU A 810 0.98 25.52 -66.86
N ASP A 811 1.52 25.49 -65.64
CA ASP A 811 2.92 25.14 -65.41
C ASP A 811 3.18 23.63 -65.64
N PHE A 812 2.22 22.75 -65.30
CA PHE A 812 2.26 21.33 -65.66
C PHE A 812 2.29 21.11 -67.18
N PHE A 813 1.41 21.81 -67.92
CA PHE A 813 1.39 21.73 -69.39
C PHE A 813 2.62 22.41 -70.03
N LYS A 814 3.17 23.49 -69.45
CA LYS A 814 4.42 24.09 -69.93
C LYS A 814 5.56 23.09 -69.97
N GLY A 815 5.74 22.30 -68.90
CA GLY A 815 6.76 21.25 -68.83
C GLY A 815 6.62 20.24 -69.97
N LEU A 816 5.39 19.77 -70.21
CA LEU A 816 5.07 18.86 -71.32
C LEU A 816 5.22 19.50 -72.70
N ILE A 817 5.00 20.81 -72.85
CA ILE A 817 5.17 21.57 -74.10
C ILE A 817 6.66 21.80 -74.41
N THR A 818 7.50 22.06 -73.40
CA THR A 818 8.96 22.21 -73.57
C THR A 818 9.68 20.91 -73.96
N GLU A 819 9.10 19.75 -73.68
CA GLU A 819 9.62 18.44 -74.10
C GLU A 819 9.23 18.05 -75.54
N THR A 820 8.33 18.80 -76.19
CA THR A 820 7.94 18.54 -77.59
C THR A 820 8.91 19.15 -78.60
N TYR A 821 9.09 18.47 -79.74
CA TYR A 821 9.96 18.91 -80.86
C TYR A 821 9.71 20.36 -81.32
N LEU A 822 8.48 20.87 -81.15
CA LEU A 822 8.11 22.25 -81.48
C LEU A 822 8.67 23.28 -80.47
N GLY A 823 8.70 22.93 -79.17
CA GLY A 823 9.30 23.77 -78.12
C GLY A 823 10.83 23.84 -78.21
N THR A 824 11.46 22.75 -78.67
CA THR A 824 12.92 22.68 -78.85
C THR A 824 13.43 23.54 -80.03
N GLU A 825 12.66 23.67 -81.12
CA GLU A 825 13.05 24.45 -82.30
C GLU A 825 12.94 25.98 -82.09
N LEU A 826 12.02 26.44 -81.24
CA LEU A 826 11.86 27.87 -80.93
C LEU A 826 12.99 28.38 -80.02
N LEU A 827 13.43 27.55 -79.06
CA LEU A 827 14.54 27.83 -78.16
C LEU A 827 15.91 27.78 -78.86
N LYS A 828 16.06 26.97 -79.92
CA LYS A 828 17.29 26.88 -80.74
C LYS A 828 17.60 28.09 -81.62
N LYS A 829 16.62 28.98 -81.90
CA LYS A 829 16.83 30.16 -82.76
C LYS A 829 17.28 31.42 -82.02
N ILE A 830 17.36 31.40 -80.68
CA ILE A 830 17.57 32.61 -79.89
C ILE A 830 18.97 32.72 -79.23
N ASP A 831 19.72 31.63 -79.01
CA ASP A 831 21.02 31.72 -78.30
C ASP A 831 22.17 30.96 -78.99
N LEU A 832 22.51 31.33 -80.22
CA LEU A 832 23.76 30.94 -80.90
C LEU A 832 24.73 32.14 -80.96
N THR A 833 25.48 32.38 -79.88
CA THR A 833 26.81 33.02 -79.95
C THR A 833 27.77 32.44 -78.90
N GLU A 834 28.67 31.59 -79.41
CA GLU A 834 30.03 31.21 -78.96
C GLU A 834 30.32 30.50 -77.61
N ASN A 835 30.70 29.24 -77.77
CA ASN A 835 31.87 28.53 -77.22
C ASN A 835 31.92 28.11 -75.75
N ASN A 836 31.52 26.86 -75.47
CA ASN A 836 32.48 25.78 -75.24
C ASN A 836 31.80 24.41 -75.11
N ALA A 837 32.34 23.43 -75.84
CA ALA A 837 31.95 22.04 -75.77
C ALA A 837 32.45 21.37 -74.47
N SER A 838 31.62 20.45 -73.96
CA SER A 838 31.90 19.36 -73.02
C SER A 838 32.15 19.70 -71.54
N LYS A 839 31.31 19.11 -70.67
CA LYS A 839 31.70 18.34 -69.45
C LYS A 839 30.47 17.94 -68.64
N LEU A 840 30.34 16.64 -68.33
CA LEU A 840 29.98 16.13 -66.98
C LEU A 840 29.94 14.58 -66.96
N GLN A 841 31.10 13.96 -67.20
CA GLN A 841 31.54 12.81 -66.39
C GLN A 841 32.53 13.37 -65.36
N GLN A 842 32.39 12.94 -64.10
CA GLN A 842 33.37 13.02 -62.99
C GLN A 842 34.14 14.35 -62.78
N PHE A 843 33.86 15.03 -61.69
CA PHE A 843 34.75 16.07 -61.15
C PHE A 843 35.55 15.53 -59.96
N SER A 844 36.88 15.59 -60.09
CA SER A 844 37.86 15.67 -59.00
C SER A 844 38.75 16.88 -59.32
N LYS A 845 38.93 17.79 -58.36
CA LYS A 845 39.95 18.86 -58.41
C LYS A 845 40.23 19.39 -57.00
N GLU A 846 41.49 19.31 -56.58
CA GLU A 846 42.02 19.92 -55.35
C GLU A 846 42.49 21.35 -55.65
N TRP A 847 42.21 22.32 -54.76
CA TRP A 847 42.88 23.63 -54.78
C TRP A 847 43.02 24.18 -53.35
N GLN A 848 44.18 24.76 -53.05
CA GLN A 848 44.53 25.41 -51.78
C GLN A 848 44.45 26.93 -52.01
N ASP A 849 43.67 27.66 -51.21
CA ASP A 849 43.68 29.13 -51.30
C ASP A 849 44.92 29.71 -50.60
N ALA A 850 45.24 30.99 -50.87
CA ALA A 850 46.44 31.67 -50.38
C ALA A 850 46.46 31.89 -48.84
N ASN A 851 45.44 31.45 -48.10
CA ASN A 851 45.32 31.53 -46.65
C ASN A 851 45.33 30.15 -45.96
N ASP A 852 45.85 29.11 -46.64
CA ASP A 852 45.97 27.74 -46.10
C ASP A 852 44.63 27.07 -45.72
N LYS A 853 43.49 27.55 -46.25
CA LYS A 853 42.19 26.89 -46.09
C LYS A 853 42.00 25.83 -47.18
N TRP A 854 41.82 24.57 -46.75
CA TRP A 854 41.63 23.41 -47.64
C TRP A 854 40.14 23.25 -48.00
N SER A 855 39.84 23.11 -49.29
CA SER A 855 38.50 22.77 -49.78
C SER A 855 38.58 21.47 -50.60
N ALA A 856 37.97 20.39 -50.13
CA ALA A 856 37.82 19.14 -50.89
C ALA A 856 36.33 18.78 -51.06
N THR A 857 35.93 18.39 -52.28
CA THR A 857 34.57 17.94 -52.63
C THR A 857 34.61 16.52 -53.22
N TRP A 858 33.58 15.74 -52.86
CA TRP A 858 33.33 14.28 -52.94
C TRP A 858 33.63 13.51 -54.24
N GLY A 859 33.74 12.17 -54.11
CA GLY A 859 33.62 11.19 -55.20
C GLY A 859 32.61 10.08 -54.85
N VAL A 860 31.69 9.75 -55.76
CA VAL A 860 30.65 8.71 -55.60
C VAL A 860 30.94 7.56 -56.58
N LYS A 861 31.11 6.34 -56.06
CA LYS A 861 31.17 5.12 -56.89
C LYS A 861 29.78 4.49 -56.93
N ILE A 862 29.20 4.31 -58.11
CA ILE A 862 27.89 3.66 -58.30
C ILE A 862 28.11 2.27 -58.89
N GLU A 863 27.49 1.25 -58.30
CA GLU A 863 27.49 -0.13 -58.80
C GLU A 863 26.05 -0.62 -59.03
N GLN A 864 25.87 -1.65 -59.87
CA GLN A 864 24.56 -2.19 -60.23
C GLN A 864 24.39 -3.60 -59.65
N THR A 865 23.27 -3.83 -58.95
CA THR A 865 22.87 -5.16 -58.48
C THR A 865 22.42 -6.05 -59.64
N LYS A 866 22.37 -7.39 -59.43
CA LYS A 866 21.95 -8.36 -60.47
C LYS A 866 20.53 -8.11 -61.01
N ASP A 867 19.68 -7.43 -60.25
CA ASP A 867 18.28 -7.17 -60.57
C ASP A 867 18.09 -5.78 -61.23
N GLY A 868 19.18 -5.12 -61.59
CA GLY A 868 19.19 -3.89 -62.39
C GLY A 868 19.19 -2.57 -61.60
N LYS A 869 19.11 -2.61 -60.26
CA LYS A 869 19.12 -1.40 -59.41
C LYS A 869 20.55 -0.90 -59.14
N TYR A 870 20.77 0.41 -59.29
CA TYR A 870 22.04 1.08 -58.98
C TYR A 870 22.11 1.51 -57.51
N TYR A 871 23.28 1.36 -56.87
CA TYR A 871 23.53 1.79 -55.50
C TYR A 871 24.92 2.42 -55.35
N VAL A 872 25.09 3.27 -54.33
CA VAL A 872 26.38 3.91 -54.04
C VAL A 872 27.26 2.95 -53.24
N ALA A 873 28.38 2.53 -53.82
CA ALA A 873 29.32 1.57 -53.24
C ALA A 873 30.45 2.23 -52.40
N GLY A 874 30.55 3.57 -52.39
CA GLY A 874 31.47 4.31 -51.53
C GLY A 874 31.35 5.83 -51.65
N LEU A 875 31.52 6.56 -50.54
CA LEU A 875 31.33 8.01 -50.41
C LEU A 875 32.41 8.62 -49.48
N GLY A 876 33.05 9.73 -49.88
CA GLY A 876 34.08 10.45 -49.11
C GLY A 876 33.59 11.79 -48.55
N LEU A 877 33.97 12.11 -47.30
CA LEU A 877 33.50 13.26 -46.50
C LEU A 877 34.40 14.51 -46.61
N SER A 878 33.81 15.70 -46.44
CA SER A 878 34.49 17.01 -46.43
C SER A 878 34.59 17.60 -45.01
N MET A 879 35.44 18.62 -44.84
CA MET A 879 35.75 19.26 -43.55
C MET A 879 35.67 20.79 -43.69
N GLU A 880 35.02 21.46 -42.73
CA GLU A 880 34.91 22.92 -42.67
C GLU A 880 35.60 23.44 -41.39
N ASP A 881 36.47 24.45 -41.54
CA ASP A 881 37.12 25.13 -40.41
C ASP A 881 36.20 26.22 -39.86
N THR A 882 35.79 26.05 -38.60
CA THR A 882 35.08 27.06 -37.81
C THR A 882 35.98 27.59 -36.67
N PRO A 883 35.72 28.78 -36.11
CA PRO A 883 36.56 29.37 -35.06
C PRO A 883 36.72 28.48 -33.80
N ASP A 884 35.77 27.59 -33.55
CA ASP A 884 35.74 26.69 -32.39
C ASP A 884 36.32 25.29 -32.69
N GLY A 885 36.81 25.06 -33.91
CA GLY A 885 37.47 23.82 -34.33
C GLY A 885 36.97 23.24 -35.67
N LYS A 886 37.70 22.23 -36.16
CA LYS A 886 37.41 21.50 -37.41
C LYS A 886 36.15 20.65 -37.26
N ILE A 887 35.15 20.83 -38.13
CA ILE A 887 33.92 20.03 -38.15
C ILE A 887 33.84 19.27 -39.48
N SER A 888 33.64 17.94 -39.41
CA SER A 888 33.40 17.10 -40.60
C SER A 888 31.88 16.94 -40.81
N GLN A 889 31.39 17.05 -42.04
CA GLN A 889 29.96 16.90 -42.36
C GLN A 889 29.68 15.97 -43.55
N PHE A 890 28.52 15.30 -43.50
CA PHE A 890 27.98 14.39 -44.53
C PHE A 890 26.57 14.86 -44.91
N LEU A 891 26.37 15.29 -46.16
CA LEU A 891 25.08 15.79 -46.66
C LEU A 891 24.59 14.89 -47.80
N VAL A 892 23.41 14.30 -47.65
CA VAL A 892 22.78 13.42 -48.65
C VAL A 892 21.32 13.83 -48.78
N ALA A 893 20.86 14.09 -50.01
CA ALA A 893 19.45 14.32 -50.32
C ALA A 893 18.77 12.98 -50.61
N ALA A 894 18.14 12.37 -49.61
CA ALA A 894 17.44 11.09 -49.76
C ALA A 894 16.32 10.94 -48.72
N ASP A 895 15.15 10.46 -49.14
CA ASP A 895 14.00 10.18 -48.25
C ASP A 895 14.20 8.91 -47.41
N ARG A 896 15.08 8.00 -47.87
CA ARG A 896 15.40 6.73 -47.19
C ARG A 896 16.86 6.36 -47.41
N ILE A 897 17.56 6.01 -46.33
CA ILE A 897 18.92 5.46 -46.37
C ILE A 897 18.86 4.00 -45.89
N ALA A 898 19.20 3.06 -46.78
CA ALA A 898 19.15 1.62 -46.54
C ALA A 898 20.44 0.91 -46.98
N TYR A 899 20.81 -0.16 -46.29
CA TYR A 899 21.91 -1.04 -46.65
C TYR A 899 21.41 -2.17 -47.54
N ILE A 900 22.03 -2.38 -48.70
CA ILE A 900 21.65 -3.46 -49.61
C ILE A 900 22.64 -4.61 -49.44
N ASN A 901 22.13 -5.82 -49.22
CA ASN A 901 22.95 -7.02 -49.27
C ASN A 901 23.23 -7.36 -50.76
N PRO A 902 24.48 -7.27 -51.24
CA PRO A 902 24.77 -7.42 -52.66
C PRO A 902 24.57 -8.85 -53.19
N ALA A 903 24.53 -9.85 -52.30
CA ALA A 903 24.42 -11.26 -52.70
C ALA A 903 22.98 -11.68 -53.03
N ASN A 904 21.98 -11.04 -52.41
CA ASN A 904 20.57 -11.42 -52.56
C ASN A 904 19.62 -10.23 -52.80
N GLY A 905 20.12 -9.00 -52.85
CA GLY A 905 19.33 -7.81 -53.18
C GLY A 905 18.44 -7.29 -52.04
N ASN A 906 18.47 -7.91 -50.85
CA ASN A 906 17.63 -7.46 -49.73
C ASN A 906 18.11 -6.12 -49.17
N GLU A 907 17.18 -5.17 -49.05
CA GLU A 907 17.42 -3.83 -48.51
C GLU A 907 17.03 -3.79 -47.01
N THR A 908 17.92 -3.30 -46.15
CA THR A 908 17.67 -3.09 -44.71
C THR A 908 17.74 -1.58 -44.41
N PRO A 909 16.61 -0.92 -44.10
CA PRO A 909 16.58 0.51 -43.79
C PRO A 909 17.36 0.82 -42.50
N GLY A 910 18.28 1.79 -42.55
CA GLY A 910 19.00 2.30 -41.38
C GLY A 910 18.33 3.54 -40.78
N PHE A 911 18.01 4.51 -41.64
CA PHE A 911 17.29 5.74 -41.29
C PHE A 911 16.19 6.00 -42.31
N VAL A 912 14.99 6.27 -41.82
CA VAL A 912 13.86 6.72 -42.65
C VAL A 912 13.44 8.10 -42.16
N MET A 913 13.49 9.08 -43.06
CA MET A 913 12.94 10.42 -42.82
C MET A 913 11.50 10.39 -43.31
N GLN A 914 10.53 10.60 -42.43
CA GLN A 914 9.12 10.65 -42.81
C GLN A 914 8.48 11.85 -42.13
N GLY A 915 8.38 12.96 -42.87
CA GLY A 915 8.16 14.30 -42.29
C GLY A 915 9.42 14.82 -41.58
N ASP A 916 9.25 15.71 -40.59
CA ASP A 916 10.35 16.25 -39.75
C ASP A 916 10.87 15.24 -38.70
N GLN A 917 10.55 13.95 -38.85
CA GLN A 917 10.85 12.89 -37.89
C GLN A 917 11.83 11.87 -38.46
N ILE A 918 12.84 11.52 -37.65
CA ILE A 918 13.80 10.46 -37.95
C ILE A 918 13.31 9.17 -37.29
N ILE A 919 12.97 8.17 -38.10
CA ILE A 919 12.61 6.83 -37.63
C ILE A 919 13.83 5.93 -37.81
N MET A 920 14.38 5.45 -36.69
CA MET A 920 15.58 4.61 -36.64
C MET A 920 15.23 3.17 -36.27
N ASN A 921 15.90 2.21 -36.91
CA ASN A 921 15.80 0.79 -36.56
C ASN A 921 16.55 0.50 -35.24
N GLU A 922 16.06 -0.41 -34.39
CA GLU A 922 16.70 -0.77 -33.11
C GLU A 922 18.13 -1.28 -33.27
N ALA A 923 18.46 -1.87 -34.43
CA ALA A 923 19.81 -2.34 -34.74
C ALA A 923 20.85 -1.19 -34.77
N PHE A 924 20.41 0.08 -34.84
CA PHE A 924 21.24 1.25 -35.06
C PHE A 924 21.48 2.13 -33.80
N LEU A 925 20.52 2.23 -32.86
CA LEU A 925 20.65 3.02 -31.62
C LEU A 925 20.26 2.18 -30.40
N LYS A 926 21.25 1.69 -29.65
CA LYS A 926 21.02 0.80 -28.50
C LYS A 926 20.88 1.54 -27.15
N TYR A 927 21.42 2.76 -27.02
CA TYR A 927 21.34 3.62 -25.82
C TYR A 927 21.39 5.12 -26.20
N LEU A 928 20.59 5.97 -25.53
CA LEU A 928 20.64 7.44 -25.64
C LEU A 928 21.03 8.05 -24.28
N SER A 929 22.17 8.75 -24.22
CA SER A 929 22.59 9.51 -23.05
C SER A 929 22.68 10.99 -23.43
N ALA A 930 21.79 11.82 -22.87
CA ALA A 930 21.79 13.27 -23.10
C ALA A 930 21.63 14.02 -21.75
N PRO A 931 22.33 15.15 -21.53
CA PRO A 931 22.15 16.01 -20.34
C PRO A 931 20.72 16.58 -20.21
N THR A 932 20.02 16.71 -21.35
CA THR A 932 18.60 17.02 -21.45
C THR A 932 18.00 16.07 -22.48
N ILE A 933 16.93 15.37 -22.12
CA ILE A 933 16.18 14.47 -23.00
C ILE A 933 14.77 15.05 -23.16
N THR A 934 14.42 15.50 -24.37
CA THR A 934 13.05 15.89 -24.72
C THR A 934 12.40 14.69 -25.41
N SER A 935 11.40 14.09 -24.76
CA SER A 935 10.70 12.88 -25.23
C SER A 935 9.30 13.23 -25.77
N GLY A 936 8.82 12.49 -26.78
CA GLY A 936 7.54 12.78 -27.44
C GLY A 936 6.73 11.54 -27.88
N GLY A 937 6.53 10.51 -27.04
CA GLY A 937 5.68 9.36 -27.45
C GLY A 937 5.08 8.37 -26.40
N ASN A 938 3.75 8.38 -26.21
CA ASN A 938 3.02 7.77 -25.06
C ASN A 938 3.07 6.26 -24.79
N PRO A 939 3.20 5.86 -23.52
CA PRO A 939 3.64 6.72 -22.42
C PRO A 939 5.14 6.60 -22.32
N PRO A 940 5.97 7.53 -22.84
CA PRO A 940 7.33 7.60 -22.36
C PRO A 940 7.32 7.89 -20.86
N ALA A 941 8.52 7.75 -20.30
CA ALA A 941 8.90 8.34 -19.03
C ALA A 941 8.58 9.86 -18.93
N PHE A 942 8.36 10.49 -20.09
CA PHE A 942 7.88 11.85 -20.31
C PHE A 942 6.99 11.89 -21.56
N SER A 943 5.72 11.55 -21.42
CA SER A 943 4.79 11.60 -22.53
C SER A 943 4.17 12.93 -22.68
N LEU A 944 4.19 13.47 -23.89
CA LEU A 944 3.10 14.30 -24.33
C LEU A 944 2.41 13.55 -25.46
N THR A 945 1.24 13.00 -25.18
CA THR A 945 0.31 12.64 -26.27
C THR A 945 -0.19 13.92 -26.94
N PRO A 946 -0.65 13.89 -28.21
CA PRO A 946 -1.16 15.08 -28.89
C PRO A 946 -2.34 15.78 -28.19
N ASP A 947 -3.10 15.07 -27.35
CA ASP A 947 -4.26 15.56 -26.60
C ASP A 947 -3.91 16.28 -25.27
N GLY A 948 -2.63 16.56 -25.00
CA GLY A 948 -2.18 17.37 -23.86
C GLY A 948 -2.01 16.62 -22.54
N LYS A 949 -2.10 15.28 -22.54
CA LYS A 949 -1.84 14.46 -21.36
C LYS A 949 -0.32 14.26 -21.16
N LEU A 950 0.23 14.99 -20.18
CA LEU A 950 1.59 14.75 -19.69
C LEU A 950 1.61 13.48 -18.83
N THR A 951 2.17 12.39 -19.35
CA THR A 951 2.39 11.18 -18.56
C THR A 951 3.84 11.13 -18.12
N ALA A 952 4.11 11.52 -16.87
CA ALA A 952 5.40 11.36 -16.22
C ALA A 952 5.28 10.24 -15.18
N LYS A 953 5.76 9.04 -15.51
CA LYS A 953 5.80 7.90 -14.58
C LYS A 953 7.15 7.90 -13.84
N ASN A 954 7.12 7.80 -12.51
CA ASN A 954 8.30 7.81 -11.60
C ASN A 954 9.16 9.09 -11.67
N ALA A 955 8.54 10.27 -11.83
CA ALA A 955 9.26 11.54 -11.77
C ALA A 955 9.23 12.12 -10.33
N ASP A 956 10.40 12.50 -9.80
CA ASP A 956 10.50 13.31 -8.58
C ASP A 956 10.43 14.79 -8.97
N ILE A 957 9.33 15.46 -8.60
CA ILE A 957 9.03 16.83 -9.01
C ILE A 957 9.23 17.76 -7.82
N SER A 958 10.45 18.25 -7.66
CA SER A 958 10.78 19.25 -6.64
C SER A 958 10.53 20.67 -7.18
N GLY A 959 9.61 21.43 -6.59
CA GLY A 959 9.32 22.81 -6.98
C GLY A 959 7.85 23.24 -6.78
N HIS A 960 7.47 24.40 -7.33
CA HIS A 960 6.09 24.88 -7.29
C HIS A 960 5.30 24.32 -8.47
N ILE A 961 4.21 23.58 -8.20
CA ILE A 961 3.30 23.03 -9.21
C ILE A 961 2.03 23.90 -9.23
N ASN A 962 1.65 24.46 -10.39
CA ASN A 962 0.44 25.29 -10.54
C ASN A 962 -0.52 24.63 -11.55
N ALA A 963 -1.67 24.12 -11.07
CA ALA A 963 -2.68 23.47 -11.90
C ALA A 963 -3.99 24.27 -11.85
N VAL A 964 -4.51 24.65 -13.02
CA VAL A 964 -5.67 25.57 -13.14
C VAL A 964 -7.02 24.83 -13.05
N SER A 965 -7.06 23.52 -13.40
CA SER A 965 -8.17 22.58 -13.13
C SER A 965 -7.71 21.13 -13.38
N GLY A 966 -8.28 20.14 -12.65
CA GLY A 966 -7.93 18.71 -12.81
C GLY A 966 -8.55 17.78 -11.75
N SER A 967 -8.59 16.46 -12.00
CA SER A 967 -9.05 15.44 -11.02
C SER A 967 -7.89 14.57 -10.54
N PHE A 968 -7.77 14.35 -9.23
CA PHE A 968 -6.79 13.46 -8.62
C PHE A 968 -7.45 12.14 -8.23
N THR A 969 -6.88 11.01 -8.64
CA THR A 969 -7.32 9.66 -8.25
C THR A 969 -6.15 8.92 -7.58
N GLY A 970 -6.26 8.68 -6.27
CA GLY A 970 -5.21 8.07 -5.44
C GLY A 970 -5.25 8.54 -3.98
N GLU A 971 -4.34 8.05 -3.15
CA GLU A 971 -4.18 8.48 -1.75
C GLU A 971 -3.20 9.67 -1.68
N ILE A 972 -3.62 10.80 -1.09
CA ILE A 972 -2.77 11.97 -0.86
C ILE A 972 -2.35 11.99 0.61
N ASN A 973 -1.14 11.52 0.90
CA ASN A 973 -0.56 11.56 2.24
C ASN A 973 0.23 12.87 2.41
N ALA A 974 -0.42 13.90 2.95
CA ALA A 974 0.22 15.17 3.29
C ALA A 974 0.47 15.25 4.80
N THR A 975 1.73 15.34 5.22
CA THR A 975 2.11 15.52 6.63
C THR A 975 1.68 16.89 7.18
N SER A 976 1.48 17.89 6.29
CA SER A 976 0.76 19.15 6.55
C SER A 976 0.46 19.89 5.23
N GLY A 977 -0.75 20.42 5.03
CA GLY A 977 -1.11 21.20 3.83
C GLY A 977 -2.38 22.04 4.00
N LYS A 978 -2.57 23.07 3.16
CA LYS A 978 -3.75 23.97 3.16
C LYS A 978 -4.39 24.01 1.77
N PHE A 979 -5.64 23.55 1.65
CA PHE A 979 -6.44 23.68 0.43
C PHE A 979 -7.26 24.98 0.49
N SER A 980 -7.22 25.79 -0.57
CA SER A 980 -7.91 27.09 -0.64
C SER A 980 -8.78 27.12 -1.90
N GLY A 981 -10.11 27.05 -1.77
CA GLY A 981 -11.06 27.04 -2.90
C GLY A 981 -12.41 26.35 -2.57
N VAL A 982 -13.27 26.18 -3.58
CA VAL A 982 -14.54 25.41 -3.50
C VAL A 982 -14.27 23.99 -3.99
N ILE A 983 -14.64 22.98 -3.19
CA ILE A 983 -14.50 21.55 -3.51
C ILE A 983 -15.91 20.97 -3.64
N GLU A 984 -16.23 20.40 -4.81
CA GLU A 984 -17.46 19.65 -5.05
C GLU A 984 -17.11 18.15 -5.13
N ALA A 985 -17.71 17.33 -4.27
CA ALA A 985 -17.54 15.89 -4.24
C ALA A 985 -18.89 15.18 -4.09
N ARG A 986 -19.02 13.99 -4.69
CA ARG A 986 -20.28 13.23 -4.73
C ARG A 986 -20.56 12.43 -3.45
N GLU A 987 -19.52 12.05 -2.73
CA GLU A 987 -19.55 11.41 -1.41
C GLU A 987 -18.23 11.70 -0.67
N PHE A 988 -18.30 11.85 0.65
CA PHE A 988 -17.14 11.83 1.54
C PHE A 988 -17.35 10.70 2.55
N VAL A 989 -16.41 9.77 2.65
CA VAL A 989 -16.52 8.62 3.56
C VAL A 989 -15.70 8.90 4.82
N GLY A 990 -16.38 9.21 5.93
CA GLY A 990 -15.80 9.48 7.26
C GLY A 990 -16.56 10.55 8.06
N ASP A 991 -16.24 10.71 9.36
CA ASP A 991 -16.82 11.75 10.22
C ASP A 991 -16.31 13.15 9.82
N ILE A 992 -17.11 13.90 9.07
CA ILE A 992 -16.79 15.30 8.75
C ILE A 992 -17.24 16.19 9.91
N CYS A 993 -16.31 16.53 10.80
CA CYS A 993 -16.47 17.69 11.69
C CYS A 993 -16.10 18.96 10.90
N GLY A 994 -17.10 19.76 10.52
CA GLY A 994 -16.85 21.10 9.99
C GLY A 994 -16.43 22.01 11.14
N SER A 995 -15.15 22.39 11.23
CA SER A 995 -14.69 23.33 12.27
C SER A 995 -14.34 24.70 11.68
N LYS A 996 -14.72 25.77 12.37
CA LYS A 996 -14.45 27.16 11.98
C LYS A 996 -14.02 27.96 13.20
N VAL A 997 -12.79 28.46 13.17
CA VAL A 997 -12.31 29.43 14.17
C VAL A 997 -12.94 30.79 13.86
N MET A 998 -13.65 31.36 14.82
CA MET A 998 -14.17 32.73 14.74
C MET A 998 -13.07 33.72 15.10
N GLN A 999 -13.16 34.93 14.54
CA GLN A 999 -12.27 36.02 14.94
C GLN A 999 -12.44 36.28 16.43
N GLY A 1000 -11.34 36.19 17.20
CA GLY A 1000 -11.38 36.47 18.62
C GLY A 1000 -11.69 37.93 18.90
N VAL A 1001 -12.31 38.19 20.05
CA VAL A 1001 -12.58 39.56 20.53
C VAL A 1001 -11.90 39.79 21.86
N SER A 1002 -11.33 40.98 22.02
CA SER A 1002 -10.58 41.38 23.21
C SER A 1002 -11.07 42.74 23.70
N ILE A 1003 -11.04 42.91 25.02
CA ILE A 1003 -11.38 44.16 25.70
C ILE A 1003 -10.29 44.52 26.69
N ARG A 1004 -10.06 45.82 26.84
CA ARG A 1004 -9.09 46.40 27.79
C ARG A 1004 -9.72 47.46 28.70
N ALA A 1005 -11.03 47.67 28.58
CA ALA A 1005 -11.75 48.75 29.24
C ALA A 1005 -12.86 48.23 30.17
N THR A 1006 -13.03 48.97 31.25
CA THR A 1006 -14.12 48.82 32.23
C THR A 1006 -15.48 49.08 31.56
N ASN A 1007 -16.47 48.21 31.80
CA ASN A 1007 -17.82 48.26 31.22
C ASN A 1007 -17.89 48.17 29.68
N ASP A 1008 -16.98 47.45 29.03
CA ASP A 1008 -16.97 47.24 27.57
C ASP A 1008 -17.65 45.92 27.15
N GLU A 1009 -18.19 45.89 25.93
CA GLU A 1009 -18.81 44.71 25.31
C GLU A 1009 -18.36 44.59 23.86
N ARG A 1010 -17.86 43.41 23.48
CA ARG A 1010 -17.44 43.11 22.12
C ARG A 1010 -18.02 41.78 21.68
N SER A 1011 -18.41 41.70 20.41
CA SER A 1011 -18.97 40.48 19.83
C SER A 1011 -18.36 40.16 18.49
N THR A 1012 -18.28 38.87 18.19
CA THR A 1012 -17.95 38.32 16.88
C THR A 1012 -19.10 37.41 16.44
N SER A 1013 -19.37 37.36 15.14
CA SER A 1013 -20.42 36.50 14.60
C SER A 1013 -19.98 35.84 13.30
N THR A 1014 -20.56 34.68 13.04
CA THR A 1014 -20.39 33.96 11.80
C THR A 1014 -21.72 33.30 11.44
N ARG A 1015 -21.97 33.15 10.15
CA ARG A 1015 -23.07 32.36 9.63
C ARG A 1015 -22.55 31.02 9.13
N TYR A 1016 -23.26 29.95 9.45
CA TYR A 1016 -23.11 28.65 8.79
C TYR A 1016 -24.30 28.45 7.86
N THR A 1017 -24.02 28.11 6.61
CA THR A 1017 -25.04 27.77 5.60
C THR A 1017 -24.75 26.36 5.11
N ASP A 1018 -25.74 25.49 5.24
CA ASP A 1018 -25.73 24.14 4.71
C ASP A 1018 -26.18 24.17 3.24
N SER A 1019 -25.33 23.68 2.33
CA SER A 1019 -25.59 23.65 0.88
C SER A 1019 -26.42 22.44 0.43
N ALA A 1020 -26.82 21.56 1.35
CA ALA A 1020 -27.65 20.39 1.03
C ALA A 1020 -29.06 20.80 0.52
N THR A 1021 -29.55 20.11 -0.50
CA THR A 1021 -30.87 20.35 -1.12
C THR A 1021 -32.04 19.75 -0.33
N TYR A 1022 -31.80 19.12 0.81
CA TYR A 1022 -32.80 18.50 1.69
C TYR A 1022 -32.43 18.71 3.18
N GLN A 1023 -33.42 18.63 4.08
CA GLN A 1023 -33.20 18.90 5.50
C GLN A 1023 -32.50 17.73 6.21
N ILE A 1024 -31.31 18.00 6.76
CA ILE A 1024 -30.50 17.04 7.51
C ILE A 1024 -30.26 17.58 8.93
N GLY A 1025 -30.44 16.71 9.92
CA GLY A 1025 -30.13 16.98 11.33
C GLY A 1025 -28.64 17.16 11.60
N LYS A 1026 -28.29 18.18 12.38
CA LYS A 1026 -26.89 18.55 12.69
C LYS A 1026 -26.78 19.14 14.09
N THR A 1027 -25.67 18.87 14.76
CA THR A 1027 -25.33 19.47 16.05
C THR A 1027 -24.26 20.54 15.85
N ILE A 1028 -24.57 21.77 16.26
CA ILE A 1028 -23.66 22.91 16.23
C ILE A 1028 -23.09 23.10 17.62
N THR A 1029 -21.78 22.96 17.80
CA THR A 1029 -21.08 23.16 19.07
C THR A 1029 -20.15 24.36 18.96
N VAL A 1030 -20.22 25.30 19.90
CA VAL A 1030 -19.29 26.44 19.99
C VAL A 1030 -18.50 26.33 21.28
N MET A 1031 -17.18 26.34 21.16
CA MET A 1031 -16.23 26.37 22.26
C MET A 1031 -15.55 27.75 22.30
N ALA A 1032 -15.89 28.56 23.29
CA ALA A 1032 -15.31 29.88 23.49
C ALA A 1032 -14.20 29.83 24.54
N ASN A 1033 -12.95 29.80 24.08
CA ASN A 1033 -11.78 29.83 24.96
C ASN A 1033 -11.52 31.26 25.43
N CYS A 1034 -11.63 31.50 26.73
CA CYS A 1034 -11.40 32.81 27.33
C CYS A 1034 -10.08 32.84 28.09
N GLU A 1035 -9.27 33.86 27.83
CA GLU A 1035 -8.08 34.21 28.59
C GLU A 1035 -8.32 35.52 29.32
N ARG A 1036 -7.97 35.55 30.61
CA ARG A 1036 -8.05 36.73 31.46
C ARG A 1036 -6.72 36.96 32.16
N ASN A 1037 -6.18 38.17 32.02
CA ASN A 1037 -4.89 38.54 32.60
C ASN A 1037 -5.06 39.33 33.91
N GLY A 1038 -5.47 38.68 35.01
CA GLY A 1038 -5.55 39.30 36.36
C GLY A 1038 -6.76 40.22 36.61
N GLY A 1039 -6.84 40.85 37.80
CA GLY A 1039 -7.88 41.82 38.20
C GLY A 1039 -9.11 41.24 38.93
N THR A 1040 -9.87 42.06 39.68
CA THR A 1040 -11.08 41.66 40.44
C THR A 1040 -12.38 42.06 39.73
N GLY A 1041 -13.33 41.13 39.56
CA GLY A 1041 -14.67 41.35 38.98
C GLY A 1041 -15.17 40.23 38.04
N ALA A 1042 -16.44 40.28 37.62
CA ALA A 1042 -17.17 39.40 36.69
C ALA A 1042 -16.95 39.69 35.18
N ILE A 1043 -16.40 38.70 34.45
CA ILE A 1043 -16.36 38.70 32.98
C ILE A 1043 -17.35 37.65 32.49
N THR A 1044 -18.22 38.00 31.55
CA THR A 1044 -19.23 37.08 31.01
C THR A 1044 -19.00 36.82 29.53
N VAL A 1045 -19.04 35.55 29.15
CA VAL A 1045 -19.05 35.10 27.75
C VAL A 1045 -20.46 34.61 27.42
N THR A 1046 -21.03 35.14 26.35
CA THR A 1046 -22.35 34.76 25.84
C THR A 1046 -22.18 34.12 24.48
N ILE A 1047 -22.69 32.91 24.29
CA ILE A 1047 -22.74 32.20 23.01
C ILE A 1047 -24.20 32.15 22.57
N ASN A 1048 -24.48 32.55 21.34
CA ASN A 1048 -25.78 32.45 20.70
C ASN A 1048 -25.66 31.59 19.43
N ILE A 1049 -26.48 30.53 19.34
CA ILE A 1049 -26.61 29.66 18.18
C ILE A 1049 -28.08 29.72 17.73
N ASN A 1050 -28.32 30.42 16.61
CA ASN A 1050 -29.62 30.54 15.96
C ASN A 1050 -30.76 30.99 16.89
N GLY A 1051 -30.46 31.92 17.81
CA GLY A 1051 -31.41 32.44 18.80
C GLY A 1051 -31.39 31.72 20.15
N GLN A 1052 -30.73 30.56 20.27
CA GLN A 1052 -30.52 29.90 21.56
C GLN A 1052 -29.26 30.42 22.21
N VAL A 1053 -29.34 30.85 23.48
CA VAL A 1053 -28.26 31.58 24.16
C VAL A 1053 -27.78 30.86 25.40
N LYS A 1054 -26.46 30.74 25.58
CA LYS A 1054 -25.80 30.34 26.83
C LYS A 1054 -24.86 31.44 27.29
N THR A 1055 -25.03 31.89 28.52
CA THR A 1055 -24.14 32.87 29.17
C THR A 1055 -23.42 32.19 30.32
N ALA A 1056 -22.11 32.37 30.41
CA ALA A 1056 -21.29 31.86 31.50
C ALA A 1056 -20.38 32.96 32.05
N GLU A 1057 -20.21 32.98 33.37
CA GLU A 1057 -19.26 33.86 34.05
C GLU A 1057 -17.91 33.15 34.19
N VAL A 1058 -16.85 33.84 33.77
CA VAL A 1058 -15.48 33.34 33.82
C VAL A 1058 -14.88 33.74 35.17
N MET A 1059 -14.49 32.74 35.97
CA MET A 1059 -14.09 32.96 37.37
C MET A 1059 -12.82 33.82 37.49
N PRO A 1060 -12.67 34.63 38.55
CA PRO A 1060 -11.46 35.42 38.79
C PRO A 1060 -10.26 34.56 39.20
N TYR A 1061 -9.08 34.95 38.73
CA TYR A 1061 -7.79 34.39 39.14
C TYR A 1061 -7.43 34.81 40.57
N THR A 1062 -6.87 33.87 41.36
CA THR A 1062 -6.21 34.15 42.64
C THR A 1062 -4.70 34.02 42.46
N ALA A 1063 -3.92 35.00 42.91
CA ALA A 1063 -2.48 35.09 42.67
C ALA A 1063 -1.69 33.83 43.11
N GLY A 1064 -0.92 33.22 42.19
CA GLY A 1064 0.03 32.12 42.46
C GLY A 1064 0.03 30.93 41.49
N ILE A 1065 -0.80 30.90 40.44
CA ILE A 1065 -0.95 29.77 39.50
C ILE A 1065 -0.85 30.27 38.04
N PRO A 1066 -0.30 29.52 37.06
CA PRO A 1066 -0.22 29.97 35.67
C PRO A 1066 -1.59 30.36 35.08
N ALA A 1067 -1.62 31.27 34.09
CA ALA A 1067 -2.83 31.78 33.45
C ALA A 1067 -3.84 30.65 33.12
N MET A 1068 -5.05 30.72 33.69
CA MET A 1068 -6.10 29.73 33.44
C MET A 1068 -6.88 30.10 32.17
N TYR A 1069 -6.83 29.22 31.17
CA TYR A 1069 -7.79 29.23 30.06
C TYR A 1069 -9.09 28.58 30.55
N GLN A 1070 -10.21 29.31 30.46
CA GLN A 1070 -11.54 28.74 30.71
C GLN A 1070 -12.31 28.64 29.39
N THR A 1071 -12.88 27.47 29.13
CA THR A 1071 -13.64 27.21 27.91
C THR A 1071 -15.12 27.15 28.22
N VAL A 1072 -15.90 28.00 27.57
CA VAL A 1072 -17.37 27.93 27.60
C VAL A 1072 -17.84 27.15 26.39
N VAL A 1073 -18.53 26.03 26.60
CA VAL A 1073 -19.04 25.17 25.52
C VAL A 1073 -20.57 25.23 25.46
N PHE A 1074 -21.12 25.38 24.26
CA PHE A 1074 -22.56 25.31 24.01
C PHE A 1074 -22.88 24.55 22.73
N SER A 1075 -23.81 23.60 22.80
CA SER A 1075 -24.20 22.75 21.67
C SER A 1075 -25.70 22.80 21.45
N VAL A 1076 -26.11 22.93 20.18
CA VAL A 1076 -27.52 23.00 19.75
C VAL A 1076 -27.73 22.10 18.54
N TYR A 1077 -28.71 21.21 18.62
CA TYR A 1077 -29.18 20.43 17.48
C TYR A 1077 -30.18 21.24 16.64
N THR A 1078 -30.03 21.22 15.32
CA THR A 1078 -30.92 21.92 14.39
C THR A 1078 -30.99 21.22 13.04
N THR A 1079 -32.11 21.36 12.34
CA THR A 1079 -32.25 20.96 10.92
C THR A 1079 -32.19 22.18 9.98
N SER A 1080 -32.11 23.39 10.52
CA SER A 1080 -32.12 24.64 9.74
C SER A 1080 -30.96 24.68 8.74
N PRO A 1081 -31.19 25.05 7.47
CA PRO A 1081 -30.14 25.20 6.49
C PRO A 1081 -29.23 26.41 6.77
N VAL A 1082 -29.71 27.41 7.51
CA VAL A 1082 -28.92 28.58 7.90
C VAL A 1082 -28.90 28.67 9.43
N VAL A 1083 -27.70 28.82 10.00
CA VAL A 1083 -27.47 28.94 11.44
C VAL A 1083 -26.59 30.16 11.68
N ASP A 1084 -27.17 31.19 12.30
CA ASP A 1084 -26.42 32.37 12.76
C ASP A 1084 -25.79 32.10 14.12
N ILE A 1085 -24.47 32.32 14.23
CA ILE A 1085 -23.70 32.05 15.45
C ILE A 1085 -23.02 33.34 15.88
N SER A 1086 -23.22 33.76 17.12
CA SER A 1086 -22.50 34.90 17.68
C SER A 1086 -21.95 34.59 19.06
N VAL A 1087 -20.78 35.15 19.35
CA VAL A 1087 -20.15 35.07 20.66
C VAL A 1087 -19.82 36.49 21.09
N SER A 1088 -20.31 36.88 22.27
CA SER A 1088 -19.98 38.15 22.89
C SER A 1088 -19.20 37.98 24.19
N LEU A 1089 -18.23 38.86 24.38
CA LEU A 1089 -17.48 39.05 25.60
C LEU A 1089 -17.92 40.37 26.21
N ARG A 1090 -18.41 40.32 27.44
CA ARG A 1090 -18.90 41.50 28.17
C ARG A 1090 -18.23 41.61 29.53
N VAL A 1091 -17.81 42.82 29.85
CA VAL A 1091 -17.27 43.21 31.15
C VAL A 1091 -18.30 44.06 31.89
N ARG A 1092 -18.54 43.77 33.18
CA ARG A 1092 -19.46 44.54 34.04
C ARG A 1092 -18.77 44.94 35.35
N GLY A 1093 -18.51 46.22 35.60
CA GLY A 1093 -17.75 46.73 36.76
C GLY A 1093 -16.38 47.33 36.39
N GLN A 1094 -15.58 47.76 37.38
CA GLN A 1094 -14.24 48.34 37.18
C GLN A 1094 -13.14 47.26 37.13
N TYR A 1095 -12.32 47.27 36.07
CA TYR A 1095 -11.24 46.31 35.80
C TYR A 1095 -9.96 47.01 35.35
N THR A 1096 -8.83 46.48 35.79
CA THR A 1096 -7.50 47.02 35.50
C THR A 1096 -6.73 46.24 34.43
N THR A 1097 -7.37 45.25 33.78
CA THR A 1097 -6.68 44.22 32.97
C THR A 1097 -7.40 43.87 31.66
N SER A 1098 -6.73 43.11 30.78
CA SER A 1098 -7.27 42.66 29.48
C SER A 1098 -7.90 41.26 29.53
N ALA A 1099 -8.95 41.07 28.73
CA ALA A 1099 -9.57 39.77 28.50
C ALA A 1099 -9.83 39.55 27.02
N SER A 1100 -9.69 38.30 26.59
CA SER A 1100 -9.91 37.90 25.20
C SER A 1100 -10.69 36.60 25.14
N VAL A 1101 -11.47 36.42 24.07
CA VAL A 1101 -12.14 35.15 23.77
C VAL A 1101 -11.88 34.77 22.31
N TRP A 1102 -11.55 33.50 22.09
CA TRP A 1102 -11.36 32.91 20.76
C TRP A 1102 -12.32 31.74 20.58
N PRO A 1103 -13.45 31.95 19.87
CA PRO A 1103 -14.42 30.90 19.66
C PRO A 1103 -14.05 29.95 18.53
N LEU A 1104 -14.28 28.67 18.74
CA LEU A 1104 -14.25 27.61 17.74
C LEU A 1104 -15.67 27.07 17.56
N VAL A 1105 -16.19 27.11 16.34
CA VAL A 1105 -17.44 26.45 15.95
C VAL A 1105 -17.12 25.08 15.39
N MET A 1106 -17.89 24.07 15.77
CA MET A 1106 -17.86 22.72 15.24
C MET A 1106 -19.27 22.30 14.81
N VAL A 1107 -19.39 21.68 13.65
CA VAL A 1107 -20.64 21.17 13.10
C VAL A 1107 -20.49 19.68 12.88
N SER A 1108 -21.31 18.87 13.56
CA SER A 1108 -21.37 17.42 13.35
C SER A 1108 -22.71 17.04 12.73
N ARG A 1109 -22.66 16.15 11.72
CA ARG A 1109 -23.83 15.53 11.10
C ARG A 1109 -24.03 14.13 11.68
N SER A 1110 -24.25 14.07 12.99
CA SER A 1110 -24.51 12.83 13.73
C SER A 1110 -25.82 12.96 14.51
N GLY A 1111 -26.63 11.89 14.55
CA GLY A 1111 -27.89 11.82 15.30
C GLY A 1111 -27.72 11.74 16.82
N SER A 1112 -26.52 11.98 17.34
CA SER A 1112 -26.17 11.87 18.76
C SER A 1112 -25.42 13.13 19.22
N ASN A 1113 -25.94 13.73 20.29
CA ASN A 1113 -25.38 14.91 20.93
C ASN A 1113 -23.95 14.63 21.42
N PHE A 1114 -22.99 15.48 21.05
CA PHE A 1114 -21.76 15.64 21.81
C PHE A 1114 -22.09 16.48 23.05
N THR A 1115 -22.45 15.82 24.14
CA THR A 1115 -22.41 16.40 25.50
C THR A 1115 -21.28 15.71 26.25
N ASN A 1116 -20.38 16.52 26.81
CA ASN A 1116 -19.28 16.13 27.69
C ASN A 1116 -19.66 15.05 28.71
#